data_AF-A0A1Q8XEZ2-F1
#
_entry.id   AF-A0A1Q8XEZ2-F1
#
_cell.length_a   1.000
_cell.length_b   1.000
_cell.length_c   1.000
_cell.angle_alpha   90.00
_cell.angle_beta   90.00
_cell.angle_gamma   90.00
#
_symmetry.space_group_name_H-M   'P 1'
#
loop_
_entity.id
_entity.type
_entity.pdbx_description
1 polymer ?
#
loop_
_entity_poly.entity_id
_entity_poly.type
_entity_poly.pdbx_seq_one_letter_code
_entity_poly.pdbx_strand_id
1 'polypeptide(L)'
;MTNTAVPSQPRTDSGNAERRCPDDLWALGEKAVARARRWADESASEPVPRSAKLLSRILSDPEGLTFTTRFVDDVVRPTDLDVASTALKRLSAGRTDFLPPALAGAMGLGSAASRLAPRTVTAVARRVFREIVGDLVVDATDKGLGPALARLRKGGNRLNVNLLGEAVLGEKEASRRLAEVSRLVTREDVDYVSVKVSAVTGPHNPWGFEEVVAHGVDALLPLYRLARDHGTFLNLDMEDYKDLDLTIAVFTAILDQEDMRGYEAGIVLQAYLPDSLGAMQRLQEWAAKRVASGGSRVKVRIVKGANLSMEKVDAEIHGWELTTWPSKQATDTNYKRMLSWAMTPERTRNIRLGVAGQNLFDIAFAFELRAARGVEDSVEFEMLSGMATGIQEVVRRDTGHLLLYVPVVDPHEFDVAISYLVRRLEENAAPENFMSGVFDLASNEQIFARERDRFLAALSDLDPDAPVPVPNRTQNRLAEREAGIPEETGTVAERAKRPFVSEADSDPALAANRQWARDIAAAIPGSTRGVAEVEAGAARLATNADVDSLVASTAEAAGVWQSLDPAERAAALHRVGDVLAARRAELIEVAGSEAGKTIDQSDPEVSEAIDFCHHYAESSLLLHDPEYLVGARFAPVDVTVVASPWNFPVAIPTGGVAAALAAGSAVILKPAPPARRCAVELVRAFHDAGIPEDLVVLAPLEDGEVSRHLVTHKDVDRVVLTGSYDTARLFRSWKPDMHLLGETSGKNAIIVTPSADPDIAVRDAVYSAFAHAGQKCSASSLLVLVSSAGKSERIARQLVDATASLRVRLPLSLDSQMGPVVVPDDEKAVRGLTTLGVGEHWVLKPRYLGDGLWTPGIRAGVVPGSEFHLTEYFAPVIGVMRVDTLEEAIEAVNAVDYGLTSGLQTLDASELAVWLDSIQAGNIYVNRGITGAIVRRQPFGGWKRSAIGSTTKAGGPSYLLGLGDVEPADGQGVKELADQGTAALDPRVASLCDAVSGQLGEADLTGLRRALVADASAWRSAYGVNRDVTALACERNVLRYRPTDVLVRAGVGTELADVVRVMAAGVRAGGFVSLSVADRLPQPLQNALQAAGVQVAVEDQGAWDARLAELSASGGLGTRVRILGPREETSAARWSHASRVTGGSPDIALYTGAVTACPHSELLPFLREQAVAITNHRFGTPLDLAEGLL
;
A
#
# COMPACT_ATOMS: atom_id res chain seq x y z
N MET A 1 17.27 5.78 7.97
CA MET A 1 18.11 6.87 7.41
C MET A 1 17.98 8.09 8.31
N THR A 2 19.06 8.82 8.54
CA THR A 2 19.08 10.07 9.31
C THR A 2 18.06 11.06 8.75
N ASN A 3 17.24 11.64 9.64
CA ASN A 3 16.36 12.79 9.39
C ASN A 3 17.00 13.74 8.37
N THR A 4 16.67 13.58 7.09
CA THR A 4 16.73 14.69 6.15
C THR A 4 15.44 15.44 6.40
N ALA A 5 15.40 16.11 7.55
CA ALA A 5 14.63 17.32 7.69
C ALA A 5 14.93 18.11 6.40
N VAL A 6 13.90 18.47 5.64
CA VAL A 6 14.02 19.63 4.76
C VAL A 6 14.66 20.69 5.64
N PRO A 7 15.90 21.12 5.35
CA PRO A 7 16.52 22.11 6.18
C PRO A 7 15.67 23.35 5.98
N SER A 8 14.80 23.66 6.96
CA SER A 8 14.44 25.05 7.18
C SER A 8 15.77 25.75 7.22
N GLN A 9 16.04 26.62 6.25
CA GLN A 9 17.24 27.44 6.25
C GLN A 9 17.45 27.90 7.70
N PRO A 10 18.59 27.60 8.34
CA PRO A 10 18.87 28.20 9.61
C PRO A 10 18.83 29.70 9.32
N ARG A 11 17.84 30.39 9.88
CA ARG A 11 17.84 31.85 9.89
C ARG A 11 19.06 32.28 10.68
N THR A 12 20.18 32.40 9.99
CA THR A 12 21.37 33.10 10.44
C THR A 12 21.09 34.59 10.28
N ASP A 13 20.16 35.10 11.07
CA ASP A 13 20.08 36.52 11.38
C ASP A 13 19.97 36.63 12.90
N SER A 14 21.16 36.73 13.52
CA SER A 14 21.35 37.15 14.90
C SER A 14 21.05 38.65 15.02
N GLY A 15 19.78 39.03 14.83
CA GLY A 15 19.27 40.37 15.04
C GLY A 15 17.80 40.30 15.45
N ASN A 16 17.52 40.57 16.74
CA ASN A 16 16.20 40.76 17.36
C ASN A 16 14.98 40.36 16.50
N ALA A 17 14.61 39.07 16.52
CA ALA A 17 13.28 38.69 16.05
C ALA A 17 12.25 39.25 17.04
N GLU A 18 11.45 40.22 16.61
CA GLU A 18 10.36 40.75 17.42
C GLU A 18 9.39 39.61 17.79
N ARG A 19 9.09 39.49 19.09
CA ARG A 19 8.05 38.62 19.63
C ARG A 19 6.72 38.98 18.97
N ARG A 20 6.05 38.02 18.33
CA ARG A 20 4.71 38.23 17.74
C ARG A 20 3.60 38.20 18.77
N CYS A 21 3.84 37.49 19.87
CA CYS A 21 2.94 37.43 21.01
C CYS A 21 2.68 38.80 21.64
N PRO A 22 1.41 39.22 21.78
CA PRO A 22 1.03 40.41 22.52
C PRO A 22 1.54 40.40 23.97
N ASP A 23 1.82 41.58 24.49
CA ASP A 23 2.41 41.79 25.82
C ASP A 23 1.57 41.17 26.95
N ASP A 24 0.24 41.23 26.84
CA ASP A 24 -0.68 40.68 27.83
C ASP A 24 -0.62 39.15 27.86
N LEU A 25 -0.63 38.49 26.70
CA LEU A 25 -0.49 37.04 26.58
C LEU A 25 0.91 36.57 27.00
N TRP A 26 1.96 37.34 26.67
CA TRP A 26 3.30 37.03 27.12
C TRP A 26 3.44 37.09 28.64
N ALA A 27 2.88 38.12 29.28
CA ALA A 27 2.89 38.25 30.74
C ALA A 27 2.15 37.07 31.42
N LEU A 28 1.08 36.55 30.81
CA LEU A 28 0.43 35.31 31.26
C LEU A 28 1.34 34.09 31.05
N GLY A 29 2.11 34.05 29.98
CA GLY A 29 3.15 33.04 29.75
C GLY A 29 4.22 33.01 30.85
N GLU A 30 4.72 34.17 31.27
CA GLU A 30 5.71 34.26 32.35
C GLU A 30 5.12 33.78 33.70
N LYS A 31 3.86 34.15 33.98
CA LYS A 31 3.13 33.62 35.15
C LYS A 31 2.94 32.10 35.05
N ALA A 32 2.64 31.59 33.86
CA ALA A 32 2.51 30.16 33.61
C ALA A 32 3.82 29.40 33.86
N VAL A 33 4.97 29.96 33.48
CA VAL A 33 6.29 29.40 33.79
C VAL A 33 6.52 29.33 35.30
N ALA A 34 6.23 30.41 36.03
CA ALA A 34 6.37 30.43 37.48
C ALA A 34 5.44 29.40 38.17
N ARG A 35 4.21 29.25 37.67
CA ARG A 35 3.27 28.24 38.16
C ARG A 35 3.72 26.82 37.82
N ALA A 36 4.20 26.57 36.60
CA ALA A 36 4.73 25.27 36.20
C ALA A 36 5.94 24.86 37.06
N ARG A 37 6.82 25.81 37.43
CA ARG A 37 7.88 25.58 38.41
C ARG A 37 7.32 25.11 39.74
N ARG A 38 6.40 25.89 40.33
CA ARG A 38 5.79 25.55 41.62
C ARG A 38 5.16 24.16 41.58
N TRP A 39 4.39 23.87 40.53
CA TRP A 39 3.74 22.58 40.38
C TRP A 39 4.74 21.43 40.24
N ALA A 40 5.82 21.62 39.49
CA ALA A 40 6.88 20.63 39.37
C ALA A 40 7.53 20.35 40.75
N ASP A 41 7.94 21.40 41.47
CA ASP A 41 8.60 21.29 42.77
C ASP A 41 7.71 20.62 43.82
N GLU A 42 6.43 20.99 43.90
CA GLU A 42 5.45 20.37 44.80
C GLU A 42 5.21 18.89 44.43
N SER A 43 5.16 18.57 43.14
CA SER A 43 4.90 17.19 42.68
C SER A 43 6.00 16.21 43.08
N ALA A 44 7.22 16.68 43.33
CA ALA A 44 8.33 15.84 43.80
C ALA A 44 8.09 15.25 45.20
N SER A 45 7.21 15.89 45.99
CA SER A 45 6.84 15.42 47.33
C SER A 45 5.68 14.40 47.32
N GLU A 46 5.04 14.20 46.16
CA GLU A 46 3.91 13.28 46.02
C GLU A 46 4.37 11.81 45.78
N PRO A 47 3.63 10.82 46.30
CA PRO A 47 3.97 9.42 46.10
C PRO A 47 3.76 9.01 44.63
N VAL A 48 4.82 8.53 43.99
CA VAL A 48 4.77 7.99 42.62
C VAL A 48 4.61 6.46 42.65
N PRO A 49 3.61 5.90 41.93
CA PRO A 49 3.44 4.46 41.79
C PRO A 49 4.69 3.75 41.29
N ARG A 50 4.93 2.53 41.78
CA ARG A 50 6.11 1.72 41.41
C ARG A 50 6.09 1.34 39.92
N SER A 51 4.91 1.04 39.38
CA SER A 51 4.66 0.73 37.97
C SER A 51 5.05 1.90 37.05
N ALA A 52 4.67 3.13 37.39
CA ALA A 52 5.02 4.33 36.63
C ALA A 52 6.54 4.60 36.60
N LYS A 53 7.23 4.44 37.74
CA LYS A 53 8.70 4.55 37.82
C LYS A 53 9.41 3.49 36.97
N LEU A 54 8.87 2.28 36.97
CA LEU A 54 9.40 1.16 36.21
C LEU A 54 9.30 1.41 34.70
N LEU A 55 8.12 1.82 34.24
CA LEU A 55 7.85 2.08 32.84
C LEU A 55 8.67 3.26 32.31
N SER A 56 8.76 4.34 33.08
CA SER A 56 9.60 5.50 32.74
C SER A 56 11.06 5.12 32.54
N ARG A 57 11.62 4.26 33.40
CA ARG A 57 13.01 3.82 33.30
C ARG A 57 13.27 2.98 32.05
N ILE A 58 12.30 2.14 31.66
CA ILE A 58 12.42 1.35 30.43
C ILE A 58 12.40 2.28 29.22
N LEU A 59 11.44 3.22 29.17
CA LEU A 59 11.25 4.12 28.03
C LEU A 59 12.29 5.25 27.91
N SER A 60 13.07 5.51 28.96
CA SER A 60 14.18 6.47 28.88
C SER A 60 15.36 5.96 28.05
N ASP A 61 15.42 4.65 27.78
CA ASP A 61 16.42 4.06 26.89
C ASP A 61 15.87 4.00 25.44
N PRO A 62 16.66 4.41 24.42
CA PRO A 62 16.25 4.34 23.01
C PRO A 62 15.80 2.94 22.54
N GLU A 63 16.38 1.86 23.07
CA GLU A 63 15.98 0.49 22.73
C GLU A 63 14.80 -0.01 23.58
N GLY A 64 14.49 0.66 24.68
CA GLY A 64 13.42 0.27 25.59
C GLY A 64 12.02 0.36 24.98
N LEU A 65 11.77 1.34 24.10
CA LEU A 65 10.52 1.46 23.34
C LEU A 65 10.35 0.27 22.38
N THR A 66 11.38 -0.02 21.58
CA THR A 66 11.39 -1.13 20.63
C THR A 66 11.21 -2.46 21.35
N PHE A 67 11.95 -2.68 22.44
CA PHE A 67 11.82 -3.88 23.26
C PHE A 67 10.41 -4.03 23.82
N THR A 68 9.82 -2.97 24.39
CA THR A 68 8.49 -3.04 25.00
C THR A 68 7.43 -3.31 23.94
N THR A 69 7.52 -2.64 22.78
CA THR A 69 6.61 -2.86 21.65
C THR A 69 6.68 -4.29 21.15
N ARG A 70 7.89 -4.82 20.92
CA ARG A 70 8.11 -6.22 20.51
C ARG A 70 7.68 -7.23 21.58
N PHE A 71 7.94 -6.98 22.85
CA PHE A 71 7.46 -7.86 23.92
C PHE A 71 5.94 -7.95 23.93
N VAL A 72 5.28 -6.81 23.73
CA VAL A 72 3.83 -6.75 23.70
C VAL A 72 3.28 -7.48 22.46
N ASP A 73 3.80 -7.19 21.28
CA ASP A 73 3.32 -7.79 20.03
C ASP A 73 3.70 -9.27 19.87
N ASP A 74 4.89 -9.68 20.30
CA ASP A 74 5.40 -11.02 20.03
C ASP A 74 5.16 -11.97 21.22
N VAL A 75 4.97 -11.46 22.45
CA VAL A 75 4.79 -12.30 23.66
C VAL A 75 3.41 -12.15 24.27
N VAL A 76 2.84 -10.95 24.35
CA VAL A 76 1.54 -10.72 25.02
C VAL A 76 0.37 -11.00 24.07
N ARG A 77 0.44 -10.51 22.83
CA ARG A 77 -0.62 -10.62 21.83
C ARG A 77 -0.92 -12.05 21.36
N PRO A 78 0.08 -12.91 21.02
CA PRO A 78 -0.24 -14.18 20.39
C PRO A 78 -1.05 -15.06 21.33
N THR A 79 -2.16 -15.63 20.88
CA THR A 79 -2.91 -16.58 21.72
C THR A 79 -2.12 -17.88 21.93
N ASP A 80 -1.28 -18.23 20.95
CA ASP A 80 -0.41 -19.39 20.98
C ASP A 80 0.78 -19.19 21.94
N LEU A 81 0.88 -20.05 22.95
CA LEU A 81 1.93 -19.99 23.96
C LEU A 81 3.30 -20.42 23.42
N ASP A 82 3.34 -21.23 22.37
CA ASP A 82 4.60 -21.72 21.80
C ASP A 82 5.25 -20.62 20.93
N VAL A 83 4.43 -19.88 20.16
CA VAL A 83 4.86 -18.65 19.45
C VAL A 83 5.41 -17.62 20.44
N ALA A 84 4.64 -17.32 21.48
CA ALA A 84 5.03 -16.36 22.50
C ALA A 84 6.28 -16.79 23.28
N SER A 85 6.46 -18.08 23.54
CA SER A 85 7.67 -18.57 24.17
C SER A 85 8.90 -18.42 23.27
N THR A 86 8.75 -18.63 21.97
CA THR A 86 9.83 -18.48 20.98
C THR A 86 10.23 -17.02 20.83
N ALA A 87 9.25 -16.12 20.78
CA ALA A 87 9.45 -14.67 20.85
C ALA A 87 10.16 -14.23 22.13
N LEU A 88 9.69 -14.70 23.30
CA LEU A 88 10.31 -14.37 24.59
C LEU A 88 11.78 -14.77 24.64
N LYS A 89 12.11 -15.95 24.10
CA LYS A 89 13.49 -16.42 24.01
C LYS A 89 14.33 -15.50 23.13
N ARG A 90 13.83 -15.09 21.95
CA ARG A 90 14.52 -14.14 21.07
C ARG A 90 14.76 -12.80 21.76
N LEU A 91 13.74 -12.23 22.38
CA LEU A 91 13.85 -10.96 23.11
C LEU A 91 14.83 -11.05 24.29
N SER A 92 14.86 -12.19 25.00
CA SER A 92 15.80 -12.41 26.10
C SER A 92 17.27 -12.50 25.68
N ALA A 93 17.54 -12.78 24.41
CA ALA A 93 18.89 -12.84 23.86
C ALA A 93 19.43 -11.46 23.44
N GLY A 94 18.56 -10.44 23.34
CA GLY A 94 18.94 -9.06 23.06
C GLY A 94 19.50 -8.32 24.28
N ARG A 95 19.77 -7.03 24.12
CA ARG A 95 20.19 -6.16 25.21
C ARG A 95 19.04 -6.03 26.23
N THR A 96 19.35 -6.19 27.52
CA THR A 96 18.38 -6.16 28.63
C THR A 96 18.88 -5.35 29.84
N ASP A 97 20.00 -4.66 29.70
CA ASP A 97 20.64 -3.86 30.75
C ASP A 97 19.84 -2.61 31.17
N PHE A 98 19.01 -2.08 30.26
CA PHE A 98 18.05 -1.01 30.56
C PHE A 98 16.89 -1.49 31.45
N LEU A 99 16.61 -2.80 31.49
CA LEU A 99 15.64 -3.37 32.43
C LEU A 99 16.21 -3.30 33.86
N PRO A 100 15.37 -3.09 34.89
CA PRO A 100 15.85 -3.17 36.26
C PRO A 100 16.51 -4.53 36.55
N PRO A 101 17.54 -4.57 37.41
CA PRO A 101 18.33 -5.79 37.65
C PRO A 101 17.53 -7.04 37.99
N ALA A 102 16.42 -6.88 38.73
CA ALA A 102 15.51 -7.98 39.05
C ALA A 102 14.77 -8.53 37.82
N LEU A 103 14.34 -7.66 36.89
CA LEU A 103 13.67 -8.05 35.65
C LEU A 103 14.66 -8.57 34.62
N ALA A 104 15.83 -7.95 34.49
CA ALA A 104 16.92 -8.46 33.65
C ALA A 104 17.38 -9.86 34.10
N GLY A 105 17.55 -10.06 35.40
CA GLY A 105 17.85 -11.37 35.99
C GLY A 105 16.73 -12.40 35.79
N ALA A 106 15.47 -11.99 35.94
CA ALA A 106 14.31 -12.85 35.66
C ALA A 106 14.20 -13.23 34.18
N MET A 107 14.55 -12.32 33.27
CA MET A 107 14.61 -12.60 31.83
C MET A 107 15.75 -13.54 31.46
N GLY A 108 16.94 -13.36 32.04
CA GLY A 108 18.07 -14.28 31.85
C GLY A 108 17.79 -15.68 32.39
N LEU A 109 17.22 -15.80 33.60
CA LEU A 109 16.77 -17.07 34.18
C LEU A 109 15.59 -17.67 33.39
N GLY A 110 14.67 -16.83 32.92
CA GLY A 110 13.55 -17.22 32.06
C GLY A 110 14.02 -17.81 30.73
N SER A 111 15.10 -17.30 30.15
CA SER A 111 15.74 -17.86 28.96
C SER A 111 16.25 -19.30 29.19
N ALA A 112 16.87 -19.57 30.34
CA ALA A 112 17.31 -20.91 30.71
C ALA A 112 16.14 -21.85 31.09
N ALA A 113 15.17 -21.36 31.87
CA ALA A 113 14.01 -22.12 32.35
C ALA A 113 12.97 -22.37 31.24
N SER A 114 12.89 -21.51 30.22
CA SER A 114 12.02 -21.72 29.05
C SER A 114 12.40 -22.96 28.24
N ARG A 115 13.62 -23.49 28.41
CA ARG A 115 14.03 -24.78 27.82
C ARG A 115 13.35 -25.98 28.50
N LEU A 116 12.89 -25.83 29.74
CA LEU A 116 12.30 -26.89 30.55
C LEU A 116 10.77 -26.73 30.71
N ALA A 117 10.27 -25.50 30.80
CA ALA A 117 8.85 -25.18 30.97
C ALA A 117 8.40 -23.90 30.23
N PRO A 118 8.48 -23.87 28.89
CA PRO A 118 8.27 -22.67 28.05
C PRO A 118 6.92 -21.99 28.27
N ARG A 119 5.84 -22.78 28.31
CA ARG A 119 4.48 -22.29 28.49
C ARG A 119 4.26 -21.65 29.86
N THR A 120 4.82 -22.23 30.92
CA THR A 120 4.71 -21.71 32.30
C THR A 120 5.45 -20.39 32.45
N VAL A 121 6.67 -20.29 31.93
CA VAL A 121 7.47 -19.05 31.98
C VAL A 121 6.76 -17.93 31.22
N THR A 122 6.21 -18.21 30.05
CA THR A 122 5.47 -17.24 29.23
C THR A 122 4.20 -16.76 29.93
N ALA A 123 3.44 -17.67 30.56
CA ALA A 123 2.25 -17.30 31.33
C ALA A 123 2.58 -16.39 32.53
N VAL A 124 3.70 -16.66 33.22
CA VAL A 124 4.19 -15.80 34.31
C VAL A 124 4.65 -14.45 33.76
N ALA A 125 5.38 -14.41 32.64
CA ALA A 125 5.84 -13.17 32.02
C ALA A 125 4.65 -12.27 31.60
N ARG A 126 3.60 -12.84 31.00
CA ARG A 126 2.36 -12.12 30.68
C ARG A 126 1.68 -11.55 31.92
N ARG A 127 1.62 -12.33 33.00
CA ARG A 127 1.04 -11.89 34.27
C ARG A 127 1.82 -10.72 34.87
N VAL A 128 3.15 -10.84 34.94
CA VAL A 128 4.02 -9.77 35.47
C VAL A 128 3.87 -8.51 34.61
N PHE A 129 3.88 -8.64 33.29
CA PHE A 129 3.64 -7.51 32.39
C PHE A 129 2.28 -6.86 32.66
N ARG A 130 1.20 -7.66 32.77
CA ARG A 130 -0.14 -7.15 33.09
C ARG A 130 -0.19 -6.44 34.44
N GLU A 131 0.58 -6.87 35.44
CA GLU A 131 0.70 -6.17 36.72
C GLU A 131 1.47 -4.83 36.59
N ILE A 132 2.41 -4.72 35.65
CA ILE A 132 3.17 -3.49 35.38
C ILE A 132 2.32 -2.45 34.62
N VAL A 133 1.57 -2.88 33.61
CA VAL A 133 0.73 -1.99 32.79
C VAL A 133 -0.73 -1.91 33.24
N GLY A 134 -1.16 -2.74 34.20
CA GLY A 134 -2.55 -2.81 34.65
C GLY A 134 -3.06 -1.56 35.36
N ASP A 135 -2.18 -0.65 35.79
CA ASP A 135 -2.57 0.67 36.28
C ASP A 135 -2.94 1.65 35.14
N LEU A 136 -2.55 1.35 33.89
CA LEU A 136 -2.83 2.16 32.69
C LEU A 136 -4.12 1.78 31.98
N VAL A 137 -4.66 0.58 32.22
CA VAL A 137 -5.90 0.08 31.60
C VAL A 137 -6.73 -0.64 32.65
N VAL A 138 -7.98 -0.19 32.82
CA VAL A 138 -8.89 -0.70 33.84
C VAL A 138 -9.76 -1.83 33.29
N ASP A 139 -10.08 -2.80 34.15
CA ASP A 139 -11.02 -3.87 33.84
C ASP A 139 -12.44 -3.33 33.66
N ALA A 140 -13.05 -3.55 32.49
CA ALA A 140 -14.40 -3.09 32.15
C ALA A 140 -15.52 -3.91 32.80
N THR A 141 -15.23 -5.06 33.41
CA THR A 141 -16.22 -5.92 34.07
C THR A 141 -16.76 -5.28 35.35
N ASP A 142 -17.98 -5.62 35.75
CA ASP A 142 -18.61 -5.03 36.94
C ASP A 142 -17.80 -5.25 38.23
N LYS A 143 -17.09 -6.38 38.31
CA LYS A 143 -16.25 -6.74 39.45
C LYS A 143 -15.00 -5.86 39.55
N GLY A 144 -14.40 -5.48 38.42
CA GLY A 144 -13.18 -4.69 38.36
C GLY A 144 -13.42 -3.18 38.31
N LEU A 145 -14.42 -2.75 37.54
CA LEU A 145 -14.65 -1.35 37.20
C LEU A 145 -15.06 -0.51 38.41
N GLY A 146 -16.08 -0.94 39.17
CA GLY A 146 -16.62 -0.16 40.30
C GLY A 146 -15.56 0.22 41.35
N PRO A 147 -14.78 -0.74 41.87
CA PRO A 147 -13.68 -0.44 42.80
C PRO A 147 -12.60 0.49 42.22
N ALA A 148 -12.29 0.35 40.92
CA ALA A 148 -11.32 1.20 40.25
C ALA A 148 -11.82 2.65 40.11
N LEU A 149 -13.08 2.84 39.69
CA LEU A 149 -13.71 4.16 39.60
C LEU A 149 -13.80 4.83 40.97
N ALA A 150 -14.22 4.09 42.01
CA ALA A 150 -14.29 4.61 43.37
C ALA A 150 -12.91 5.08 43.89
N ARG A 151 -11.84 4.32 43.58
CA ARG A 151 -10.46 4.69 43.92
C ARG A 151 -10.02 5.98 43.21
N LEU A 152 -10.27 6.10 41.91
CA LEU A 152 -9.88 7.26 41.11
C LEU A 152 -10.67 8.53 41.49
N ARG A 153 -11.92 8.38 41.97
CA ARG A 153 -12.76 9.48 42.46
C ARG A 153 -12.40 9.97 43.87
N LYS A 154 -11.64 9.21 44.66
CA LYS A 154 -11.36 9.55 46.08
C LYS A 154 -10.73 10.95 46.26
N GLY A 155 -10.05 11.47 45.25
CA GLY A 155 -9.48 12.84 45.22
C GLY A 155 -10.43 13.94 44.70
N GLY A 156 -11.70 13.65 44.44
CA GLY A 156 -12.65 14.61 43.85
C GLY A 156 -12.58 14.71 42.31
N ASN A 157 -11.83 13.82 41.65
CA ASN A 157 -11.75 13.77 40.19
C ASN A 157 -13.04 13.24 39.57
N ARG A 158 -13.35 13.73 38.37
CA ARG A 158 -14.34 13.15 37.45
C ARG A 158 -13.64 12.20 36.49
N LEU A 159 -14.36 11.23 35.94
CA LEU A 159 -13.76 10.15 35.15
C LEU A 159 -14.43 10.07 33.78
N ASN A 160 -13.66 10.28 32.73
CA ASN A 160 -14.05 10.00 31.36
C ASN A 160 -13.70 8.53 31.03
N VAL A 161 -14.70 7.68 30.97
CA VAL A 161 -14.53 6.25 30.66
C VAL A 161 -14.48 6.06 29.15
N ASN A 162 -13.42 5.43 28.62
CA ASN A 162 -13.33 5.06 27.21
C ASN A 162 -13.14 3.55 27.05
N LEU A 163 -14.04 2.90 26.31
CA LEU A 163 -14.02 1.47 26.06
C LEU A 163 -13.11 1.11 24.88
N LEU A 164 -12.01 0.43 25.20
CA LEU A 164 -11.15 -0.25 24.25
C LEU A 164 -11.75 -1.64 23.93
N GLY A 165 -11.47 -2.14 22.73
CA GLY A 165 -11.88 -3.47 22.28
C GLY A 165 -11.47 -3.69 20.83
N GLU A 166 -11.76 -4.87 20.29
CA GLU A 166 -11.38 -5.32 18.93
C GLU A 166 -11.56 -4.27 17.83
N ALA A 167 -10.76 -4.39 16.77
CA ALA A 167 -10.92 -3.58 15.57
C ALA A 167 -12.32 -3.78 15.01
N VAL A 168 -13.04 -2.67 14.79
CA VAL A 168 -14.38 -2.70 14.21
C VAL A 168 -14.24 -2.87 12.70
N LEU A 169 -14.26 -4.12 12.23
CA LEU A 169 -14.18 -4.46 10.80
C LEU A 169 -15.56 -4.71 10.17
N GLY A 170 -16.61 -4.84 10.98
CA GLY A 170 -17.97 -5.12 10.52
C GLY A 170 -19.05 -4.65 11.50
N GLU A 171 -20.29 -4.79 11.07
CA GLU A 171 -21.51 -4.29 11.73
C GLU A 171 -21.82 -5.01 13.05
N LYS A 172 -21.47 -6.31 13.18
CA LYS A 172 -21.72 -7.02 14.43
C LYS A 172 -20.80 -6.54 15.53
N GLU A 173 -19.51 -6.34 15.23
CA GLU A 173 -18.57 -5.76 16.19
C GLU A 173 -18.94 -4.31 16.53
N ALA A 174 -19.36 -3.51 15.55
CA ALA A 174 -19.85 -2.15 15.78
C ALA A 174 -21.06 -2.13 16.73
N SER A 175 -22.04 -3.02 16.48
CA SER A 175 -23.22 -3.20 17.33
C SER A 175 -22.87 -3.67 18.73
N ARG A 176 -21.90 -4.59 18.86
CA ARG A 176 -21.40 -5.06 20.16
C ARG A 176 -20.75 -3.92 20.94
N ARG A 177 -19.88 -3.13 20.30
CA ARG A 177 -19.25 -1.96 20.91
C ARG A 177 -20.30 -0.96 21.38
N LEU A 178 -21.29 -0.66 20.56
CA LEU A 178 -22.38 0.24 20.92
C LEU A 178 -23.18 -0.26 22.12
N ALA A 179 -23.46 -1.57 22.20
CA ALA A 179 -24.16 -2.18 23.34
C ALA A 179 -23.34 -2.09 24.63
N GLU A 180 -22.02 -2.33 24.56
CA GLU A 180 -21.13 -2.20 25.73
C GLU A 180 -20.99 -0.75 26.20
N VAL A 181 -20.90 0.22 25.26
CA VAL A 181 -20.93 1.65 25.58
C VAL A 181 -22.29 2.03 26.20
N SER A 182 -23.40 1.53 25.67
CA SER A 182 -24.74 1.75 26.24
C SER A 182 -24.83 1.23 27.67
N ARG A 183 -24.23 0.06 27.95
CA ARG A 183 -24.14 -0.48 29.31
C ARG A 183 -23.39 0.49 30.23
N LEU A 184 -22.24 1.03 29.80
CA LEU A 184 -21.49 2.02 30.58
C LEU A 184 -22.32 3.28 30.87
N VAL A 185 -23.07 3.77 29.89
CA VAL A 185 -23.97 4.93 30.03
C VAL A 185 -25.04 4.69 31.10
N THR A 186 -25.61 3.49 31.19
CA THR A 186 -26.67 3.21 32.17
C THR A 186 -26.18 3.04 33.62
N ARG A 187 -24.86 3.01 33.85
CA ARG A 187 -24.31 2.79 35.20
C ARG A 187 -24.40 4.05 36.04
N GLU A 188 -24.91 3.91 37.26
CA GLU A 188 -25.00 5.03 38.23
C GLU A 188 -23.62 5.58 38.63
N ASP A 189 -22.56 4.77 38.55
CA ASP A 189 -21.20 5.18 38.85
C ASP A 189 -20.43 5.69 37.63
N VAL A 190 -21.07 6.00 36.50
CA VAL A 190 -20.43 6.56 35.29
C VAL A 190 -21.14 7.83 34.85
N ASP A 191 -20.45 8.96 34.89
CA ASP A 191 -20.99 10.28 34.55
C ASP A 191 -20.45 10.85 33.23
N TYR A 192 -19.46 10.20 32.62
CA TYR A 192 -18.82 10.65 31.38
C TYR A 192 -18.27 9.47 30.57
N VAL A 193 -18.62 9.38 29.29
CA VAL A 193 -18.14 8.35 28.35
C VAL A 193 -17.67 8.99 27.05
N SER A 194 -16.53 8.52 26.52
CA SER A 194 -16.08 8.88 25.17
C SER A 194 -16.27 7.73 24.18
N VAL A 195 -16.65 8.05 22.95
CA VAL A 195 -16.84 7.09 21.85
C VAL A 195 -16.41 7.74 20.53
N LYS A 196 -16.06 6.94 19.53
CA LYS A 196 -15.72 7.41 18.18
C LYS A 196 -16.84 7.07 17.21
N VAL A 197 -17.04 7.88 16.18
CA VAL A 197 -17.98 7.57 15.10
C VAL A 197 -17.57 6.27 14.39
N SER A 198 -16.28 6.11 14.07
CA SER A 198 -15.74 4.91 13.43
C SER A 198 -15.95 3.62 14.22
N ALA A 199 -16.07 3.71 15.56
CA ALA A 199 -16.32 2.56 16.42
C ALA A 199 -17.76 2.01 16.32
N VAL A 200 -18.68 2.76 15.70
CA VAL A 200 -20.09 2.38 15.58
C VAL A 200 -20.58 2.31 14.14
N THR A 201 -19.88 2.94 13.19
CA THR A 201 -20.19 2.85 11.75
C THR A 201 -19.41 1.76 11.03
N GLY A 202 -18.32 1.27 11.63
CA GLY A 202 -17.39 0.35 10.98
C GLY A 202 -16.73 0.92 9.71
N PRO A 203 -16.04 0.07 8.91
CA PRO A 203 -15.39 0.47 7.68
C PRO A 203 -16.42 0.86 6.61
N HIS A 204 -16.24 2.03 6.01
CA HIS A 204 -17.10 2.56 4.96
C HIS A 204 -16.26 3.04 3.77
N ASN A 205 -16.89 3.17 2.60
CA ASN A 205 -16.25 3.84 1.48
C ASN A 205 -16.14 5.35 1.80
N PRO A 206 -14.93 5.94 1.82
CA PRO A 206 -14.74 7.34 2.18
C PRO A 206 -15.40 8.34 1.22
N TRP A 207 -15.79 7.92 0.02
CA TRP A 207 -16.56 8.75 -0.91
C TRP A 207 -18.00 8.98 -0.45
N GLY A 208 -18.60 8.02 0.29
CA GLY A 208 -19.97 8.05 0.79
C GLY A 208 -20.16 8.88 2.06
N PHE A 209 -19.65 10.12 2.08
CA PHE A 209 -19.63 10.96 3.28
C PHE A 209 -21.03 11.20 3.87
N GLU A 210 -22.02 11.52 3.03
CA GLU A 210 -23.37 11.83 3.50
C GLU A 210 -24.09 10.58 4.03
N GLU A 211 -23.91 9.45 3.36
CA GLU A 211 -24.43 8.15 3.76
C GLU A 211 -23.85 7.71 5.11
N VAL A 212 -22.55 7.92 5.31
CA VAL A 212 -21.86 7.57 6.57
C VAL A 212 -22.26 8.53 7.69
N VAL A 213 -22.45 9.81 7.41
CA VAL A 213 -23.03 10.76 8.38
C VAL A 213 -24.42 10.30 8.80
N ALA A 214 -25.30 9.98 7.85
CA ALA A 214 -26.65 9.51 8.13
C ALA A 214 -26.63 8.22 8.97
N HIS A 215 -25.81 7.25 8.60
CA HIS A 215 -25.65 6.01 9.35
C HIS A 215 -25.09 6.25 10.77
N GLY A 216 -24.11 7.14 10.92
CA GLY A 216 -23.56 7.51 12.22
C GLY A 216 -24.58 8.19 13.14
N VAL A 217 -25.45 9.05 12.57
CA VAL A 217 -26.57 9.65 13.31
C VAL A 217 -27.57 8.58 13.75
N ASP A 218 -27.98 7.69 12.84
CA ASP A 218 -28.92 6.61 13.13
C ASP A 218 -28.40 5.67 14.22
N ALA A 219 -27.11 5.33 14.20
CA ALA A 219 -26.47 4.47 15.16
C ALA A 219 -26.28 5.13 16.54
N LEU A 220 -25.87 6.40 16.59
CA LEU A 220 -25.52 7.08 17.85
C LEU A 220 -26.70 7.79 18.51
N LEU A 221 -27.72 8.24 17.77
CA LEU A 221 -28.83 8.98 18.36
C LEU A 221 -29.53 8.21 19.51
N PRO A 222 -29.76 6.89 19.43
CA PRO A 222 -30.27 6.11 20.57
C PRO A 222 -29.36 6.18 21.81
N LEU A 223 -28.04 6.11 21.63
CA LEU A 223 -27.07 6.25 22.72
C LEU A 223 -27.12 7.64 23.35
N TYR A 224 -27.27 8.69 22.53
CA TYR A 224 -27.41 10.07 23.02
C TYR A 224 -28.68 10.29 23.83
N ARG A 225 -29.81 9.73 23.38
CA ARG A 225 -31.07 9.73 24.14
C ARG A 225 -30.91 9.01 25.48
N LEU A 226 -30.27 7.84 25.46
CA LEU A 226 -30.00 7.07 26.68
C LEU A 226 -29.12 7.88 27.66
N ALA A 227 -28.07 8.52 27.16
CA ALA A 227 -27.19 9.33 27.99
C ALA A 227 -27.88 10.57 28.57
N ARG A 228 -28.72 11.26 27.77
CA ARG A 228 -29.58 12.35 28.25
C ARG A 228 -30.47 11.89 29.40
N ASP A 229 -31.12 10.75 29.25
CA ASP A 229 -32.11 10.25 30.22
C ASP A 229 -31.46 9.76 31.52
N HIS A 230 -30.21 9.31 31.47
CA HIS A 230 -29.42 8.87 32.63
C HIS A 230 -28.49 9.95 33.20
N GLY A 231 -28.42 11.13 32.57
CA GLY A 231 -27.53 12.22 33.01
C GLY A 231 -26.04 11.98 32.76
N THR A 232 -25.69 11.06 31.86
CA THR A 232 -24.31 10.78 31.47
C THR A 232 -23.86 11.76 30.39
N PHE A 233 -22.63 12.26 30.49
CA PHE A 233 -22.03 13.10 29.45
C PHE A 233 -21.40 12.24 28.34
N LEU A 234 -21.76 12.47 27.09
CA LEU A 234 -21.10 11.82 25.93
C LEU A 234 -20.11 12.76 25.25
N ASN A 235 -18.94 12.23 24.90
CA ASN A 235 -17.94 12.93 24.11
C ASN A 235 -17.58 12.14 22.84
N LEU A 236 -17.57 12.81 21.68
CA LEU A 236 -17.04 12.22 20.45
C LEU A 236 -15.55 12.47 20.32
N ASP A 237 -14.78 11.38 20.30
CA ASP A 237 -13.34 11.40 20.05
C ASP A 237 -13.04 11.38 18.54
N MET A 238 -11.90 11.94 18.16
CA MET A 238 -11.36 11.94 16.78
C MET A 238 -9.96 11.31 16.76
N GLU A 239 -9.65 10.55 15.70
CA GLU A 239 -8.32 9.96 15.50
C GLU A 239 -7.66 10.41 14.20
N ASP A 240 -8.26 10.10 13.05
CA ASP A 240 -7.69 10.35 11.73
C ASP A 240 -8.18 11.69 11.16
N TYR A 241 -7.40 12.31 10.26
CA TYR A 241 -7.82 13.55 9.60
C TYR A 241 -9.15 13.43 8.85
N LYS A 242 -9.41 12.29 8.19
CA LYS A 242 -10.69 12.00 7.51
C LYS A 242 -11.90 12.04 8.46
N ASP A 243 -11.69 11.87 9.76
CA ASP A 243 -12.77 11.85 10.76
C ASP A 243 -13.19 13.27 11.18
N LEU A 244 -12.40 14.31 10.88
CA LEU A 244 -12.64 15.69 11.36
C LEU A 244 -14.01 16.21 10.91
N ASP A 245 -14.24 16.28 9.59
CA ASP A 245 -15.51 16.74 9.02
C ASP A 245 -16.65 15.78 9.35
N LEU A 246 -16.39 14.46 9.30
CA LEU A 246 -17.40 13.43 9.58
C LEU A 246 -17.93 13.56 11.02
N THR A 247 -17.02 13.66 11.99
CA THR A 247 -17.40 13.74 13.41
C THR A 247 -18.15 15.03 13.72
N ILE A 248 -17.76 16.16 13.11
CA ILE A 248 -18.49 17.43 13.26
C ILE A 248 -19.90 17.32 12.67
N ALA A 249 -20.04 16.74 11.47
CA ALA A 249 -21.34 16.58 10.82
C ALA A 249 -22.28 15.67 11.62
N VAL A 250 -21.79 14.52 12.10
CA VAL A 250 -22.56 13.60 12.95
C VAL A 250 -22.94 14.27 14.28
N PHE A 251 -21.99 14.94 14.94
CA PHE A 251 -22.23 15.61 16.23
C PHE A 251 -23.32 16.67 16.15
N THR A 252 -23.23 17.54 15.15
CA THR A 252 -24.19 18.64 14.96
C THR A 252 -25.56 18.12 14.55
N ALA A 253 -25.64 17.15 13.63
CA ALA A 253 -26.90 16.54 13.21
C ALA A 253 -27.66 15.81 14.34
N ILE A 254 -26.95 15.15 15.26
CA ILE A 254 -27.55 14.54 16.46
C ILE A 254 -28.10 15.62 17.39
N LEU A 255 -27.31 16.65 17.67
CA LEU A 255 -27.71 17.67 18.63
C LEU A 255 -28.82 18.59 18.09
N ASP A 256 -28.91 18.79 16.77
CA ASP A 256 -29.99 19.57 16.14
C ASP A 256 -31.38 18.90 16.23
N GLN A 257 -31.46 17.63 16.66
CA GLN A 257 -32.73 16.98 16.97
C GLN A 257 -33.48 17.73 18.08
N GLU A 258 -34.81 17.86 17.93
CA GLU A 258 -35.63 18.66 18.83
C GLU A 258 -35.54 18.17 20.29
N ASP A 259 -35.52 16.85 20.50
CA ASP A 259 -35.44 16.24 21.81
C ASP A 259 -34.02 16.29 22.42
N MET A 260 -33.02 16.70 21.65
CA MET A 260 -31.63 16.89 22.09
C MET A 260 -31.30 18.34 22.45
N ARG A 261 -32.20 19.32 22.25
CA ARG A 261 -31.92 20.75 22.49
C ARG A 261 -31.36 21.04 23.88
N GLY A 262 -31.89 20.39 24.92
CA GLY A 262 -31.47 20.59 26.31
C GLY A 262 -30.23 19.78 26.72
N TYR A 263 -29.72 18.88 25.87
CA TYR A 263 -28.60 18.01 26.20
C TYR A 263 -27.25 18.69 25.85
N GLU A 264 -26.30 18.62 26.79
CA GLU A 264 -24.92 19.09 26.63
C GLU A 264 -24.02 17.87 26.35
N ALA A 265 -23.32 17.89 25.22
CA ALA A 265 -22.38 16.83 24.81
C ALA A 265 -21.04 17.43 24.36
N GLY A 266 -20.02 16.58 24.20
CA GLY A 266 -18.66 16.97 23.86
C GLY A 266 -18.16 16.46 22.52
N ILE A 267 -17.19 17.17 21.96
CA ILE A 267 -16.44 16.81 20.75
C ILE A 267 -14.96 17.16 20.91
N VAL A 268 -14.06 16.35 20.34
CA VAL A 268 -12.62 16.64 20.31
C VAL A 268 -12.24 17.52 19.12
N LEU A 269 -11.23 18.38 19.29
CA LEU A 269 -10.46 18.99 18.18
C LEU A 269 -8.97 18.82 18.43
N GLN A 270 -8.22 18.52 17.38
CA GLN A 270 -6.80 18.20 17.45
C GLN A 270 -5.94 19.37 16.94
N ALA A 271 -5.18 20.02 17.82
CA ALA A 271 -4.43 21.23 17.52
C ALA A 271 -3.23 21.04 16.57
N TYR A 272 -2.78 19.80 16.36
CA TYR A 272 -1.77 19.44 15.37
C TYR A 272 -2.25 19.63 13.92
N LEU A 273 -3.55 19.84 13.69
CA LEU A 273 -4.12 20.16 12.39
C LEU A 273 -4.17 21.69 12.23
N PRO A 274 -3.68 22.27 11.13
CA PRO A 274 -3.77 23.70 10.87
C PRO A 274 -5.20 24.24 10.91
N ASP A 275 -6.14 23.51 10.33
CA ASP A 275 -7.54 23.89 10.15
C ASP A 275 -8.42 23.65 11.39
N SER A 276 -7.87 23.12 12.49
CA SER A 276 -8.56 22.94 13.76
C SER A 276 -9.10 24.24 14.37
N LEU A 277 -8.44 25.39 14.14
CA LEU A 277 -8.97 26.69 14.55
C LEU A 277 -10.22 27.07 13.73
N GLY A 278 -10.19 26.83 12.43
CA GLY A 278 -11.35 27.03 11.56
C GLY A 278 -12.52 26.13 11.97
N ALA A 279 -12.25 24.87 12.32
CA ALA A 279 -13.24 23.95 12.87
C ALA A 279 -13.82 24.45 14.21
N MET A 280 -12.99 24.97 15.12
CA MET A 280 -13.44 25.59 16.37
C MET A 280 -14.36 26.78 16.12
N GLN A 281 -14.04 27.64 15.15
CA GLN A 281 -14.86 28.79 14.78
C GLN A 281 -16.24 28.35 14.29
N ARG A 282 -16.30 27.40 13.33
CA ARG A 282 -17.57 26.85 12.83
C ARG A 282 -18.42 26.23 13.94
N LEU A 283 -17.81 25.47 14.85
CA LEU A 283 -18.50 24.85 15.98
C LEU A 283 -19.05 25.91 16.96
N GLN A 284 -18.29 26.98 17.25
CA GLN A 284 -18.77 28.05 18.12
C GLN A 284 -19.91 28.86 17.49
N GLU A 285 -19.86 29.11 16.18
CA GLU A 285 -20.94 29.77 15.45
C GLU A 285 -22.23 28.94 15.45
N TRP A 286 -22.12 27.63 15.21
CA TRP A 286 -23.25 26.70 15.32
C TRP A 286 -23.79 26.65 16.76
N ALA A 287 -22.91 26.52 17.76
CA ALA A 287 -23.29 26.48 19.17
C ALA A 287 -23.95 27.78 19.64
N ALA A 288 -23.51 28.94 19.12
CA ALA A 288 -24.14 30.22 19.40
C ALA A 288 -25.59 30.28 18.91
N LYS A 289 -25.87 29.76 17.70
CA LYS A 289 -27.24 29.65 17.17
C LYS A 289 -28.09 28.70 18.01
N ARG A 290 -27.52 27.57 18.44
CA ARG A 290 -28.16 26.61 19.35
C ARG A 290 -28.53 27.24 20.69
N VAL A 291 -27.62 27.96 21.32
CA VAL A 291 -27.88 28.63 22.61
C VAL A 291 -28.88 29.79 22.45
N ALA A 292 -28.77 30.58 21.39
CA ALA A 292 -29.71 31.67 21.11
C ALA A 292 -31.14 31.17 20.87
N SER A 293 -31.31 29.93 20.39
CA SER A 293 -32.61 29.28 20.23
C SER A 293 -33.09 28.50 21.47
N GLY A 294 -32.42 28.68 22.61
CA GLY A 294 -32.81 28.09 23.90
C GLY A 294 -32.23 26.70 24.16
N GLY A 295 -31.29 26.22 23.34
CA GLY A 295 -30.56 24.98 23.57
C GLY A 295 -29.41 25.11 24.57
N SER A 296 -28.92 23.97 25.05
CA SER A 296 -27.72 23.90 25.89
C SER A 296 -26.46 24.16 25.07
N ARG A 297 -25.45 24.72 25.73
CA ARG A 297 -24.08 24.80 25.19
C ARG A 297 -23.52 23.40 24.93
N VAL A 298 -22.38 23.33 24.23
CA VAL A 298 -21.61 22.09 24.02
C VAL A 298 -20.23 22.18 24.66
N LYS A 299 -19.49 21.08 24.72
CA LYS A 299 -18.07 21.09 25.16
C LYS A 299 -17.15 20.81 23.97
N VAL A 300 -16.07 21.57 23.85
CA VAL A 300 -14.97 21.25 22.92
C VAL A 300 -13.74 20.87 23.73
N ARG A 301 -13.29 19.63 23.59
CA ARG A 301 -12.04 19.13 24.17
C ARG A 301 -10.91 19.37 23.17
N ILE A 302 -9.98 20.26 23.52
CA ILE A 302 -8.79 20.52 22.71
C ILE A 302 -7.69 19.57 23.15
N VAL A 303 -7.20 18.75 22.22
CA VAL A 303 -6.01 17.90 22.38
C VAL A 303 -4.93 18.38 21.41
N LYS A 304 -3.68 17.96 21.59
CA LYS A 304 -2.65 18.19 20.57
C LYS A 304 -2.88 17.30 19.35
N GLY A 305 -3.07 15.99 19.55
CA GLY A 305 -3.23 14.99 18.49
C GLY A 305 -2.42 13.74 18.83
N ALA A 306 -2.92 12.56 18.43
CA ALA A 306 -2.37 11.26 18.87
C ALA A 306 -2.06 10.30 17.71
N ASN A 307 -2.23 10.74 16.46
CA ASN A 307 -2.14 9.87 15.28
C ASN A 307 -1.05 10.28 14.27
N LEU A 308 -0.11 11.15 14.66
CA LEU A 308 0.90 11.73 13.77
C LEU A 308 1.68 10.67 12.97
N SER A 309 2.02 9.54 13.58
CA SER A 309 2.76 8.47 12.92
C SER A 309 1.97 7.87 11.75
N MET A 310 0.66 7.65 11.92
CA MET A 310 -0.20 7.14 10.83
C MET A 310 -0.57 8.23 9.82
N GLU A 311 -0.70 9.50 10.22
CA GLU A 311 -0.88 10.62 9.27
C GLU A 311 0.33 10.77 8.31
N LYS A 312 1.55 10.49 8.80
CA LYS A 312 2.75 10.44 7.96
C LYS A 312 2.73 9.27 6.98
N VAL A 313 2.33 8.09 7.45
CA VAL A 313 2.16 6.91 6.60
C VAL A 313 1.12 7.18 5.51
N ASP A 314 -0.04 7.72 5.87
CA ASP A 314 -1.12 8.03 4.93
C ASP A 314 -0.70 9.05 3.86
N ALA A 315 0.01 10.11 4.28
CA ALA A 315 0.57 11.10 3.36
C ALA A 315 1.61 10.50 2.40
N GLU A 316 2.57 9.70 2.92
CA GLU A 316 3.63 9.12 2.10
C GLU A 316 3.12 8.06 1.11
N ILE A 317 2.19 7.18 1.55
CA ILE A 317 1.61 6.15 0.69
C ILE A 317 0.87 6.77 -0.49
N HIS A 318 0.05 7.79 -0.26
CA HIS A 318 -0.77 8.42 -1.31
C HIS A 318 -0.05 9.56 -2.06
N GLY A 319 1.14 9.97 -1.62
CA GLY A 319 1.82 11.15 -2.18
C GLY A 319 1.11 12.48 -1.84
N TRP A 320 0.35 12.51 -0.75
CA TRP A 320 -0.36 13.71 -0.29
C TRP A 320 0.51 14.57 0.64
N GLU A 321 0.14 15.84 0.77
CA GLU A 321 0.71 16.67 1.83
C GLU A 321 0.30 16.15 3.22
N LEU A 322 1.25 16.22 4.16
CA LEU A 322 0.99 15.88 5.56
C LEU A 322 -0.07 16.83 6.14
N THR A 323 -1.12 16.26 6.72
CA THR A 323 -2.28 17.00 7.29
C THR A 323 -1.89 17.85 8.48
N THR A 324 -0.88 17.42 9.24
CA THR A 324 -0.47 18.06 10.49
C THR A 324 0.56 19.17 10.29
N TRP A 325 0.70 20.06 11.28
CA TRP A 325 1.81 21.00 11.36
C TRP A 325 3.19 20.31 11.22
N PRO A 326 4.16 20.92 10.52
CA PRO A 326 5.45 20.30 10.23
C PRO A 326 6.37 20.19 11.47
N SER A 327 6.02 20.85 12.58
CA SER A 327 6.80 20.81 13.82
C SER A 327 5.92 20.78 15.06
N LYS A 328 6.50 20.25 16.14
CA LYS A 328 5.86 20.28 17.46
C LYS A 328 5.63 21.71 17.95
N GLN A 329 6.59 22.62 17.76
CA GLN A 329 6.44 24.02 18.15
C GLN A 329 5.23 24.65 17.46
N ALA A 330 5.04 24.42 16.16
CA ALA A 330 3.88 24.92 15.43
C ALA A 330 2.55 24.34 15.96
N THR A 331 2.52 23.04 16.31
CA THR A 331 1.38 22.42 17.02
C THR A 331 1.11 23.11 18.36
N ASP A 332 2.16 23.37 19.14
CA ASP A 332 2.05 23.98 20.47
C ASP A 332 1.65 25.46 20.39
N THR A 333 2.05 26.18 19.34
CA THR A 333 1.59 27.53 19.02
C THR A 333 0.12 27.50 18.63
N ASN A 334 -0.30 26.56 17.77
CA ASN A 334 -1.69 26.43 17.37
C ASN A 334 -2.61 26.02 18.53
N TYR A 335 -2.14 25.17 19.44
CA TYR A 335 -2.86 24.86 20.69
C TYR A 335 -3.11 26.14 21.51
N LYS A 336 -2.10 26.99 21.70
CA LYS A 336 -2.25 28.30 22.37
C LYS A 336 -3.14 29.25 21.59
N ARG A 337 -3.11 29.22 20.26
CA ARG A 337 -4.00 30.00 19.37
C ARG A 337 -5.46 29.61 19.59
N MET A 338 -5.78 28.33 19.62
CA MET A 338 -7.13 27.83 19.89
C MET A 338 -7.61 28.21 21.30
N LEU A 339 -6.76 28.08 22.32
CA LEU A 339 -7.09 28.51 23.69
C LEU A 339 -7.35 30.01 23.76
N SER A 340 -6.46 30.81 23.19
CA SER A 340 -6.55 32.28 23.18
C SER A 340 -7.75 32.77 22.37
N TRP A 341 -8.14 32.05 21.31
CA TRP A 341 -9.37 32.31 20.59
C TRP A 341 -10.59 31.96 21.44
N ALA A 342 -10.67 30.75 21.98
CA ALA A 342 -11.89 30.24 22.57
C ALA A 342 -12.21 30.79 23.97
N MET A 343 -11.20 31.13 24.77
CA MET A 343 -11.38 31.60 26.16
C MET A 343 -11.77 33.07 26.21
N THR A 344 -12.96 33.44 25.74
CA THR A 344 -13.52 34.78 25.95
C THR A 344 -14.94 34.65 26.50
N PRO A 345 -15.42 35.60 27.35
CA PRO A 345 -16.77 35.50 27.91
C PRO A 345 -17.89 35.37 26.88
N GLU A 346 -17.71 35.94 25.69
CA GLU A 346 -18.68 35.81 24.60
C GLU A 346 -18.72 34.38 24.03
N ARG A 347 -17.56 33.78 23.78
CA ARG A 347 -17.45 32.45 23.17
C ARG A 347 -17.76 31.34 24.16
N THR A 348 -17.34 31.48 25.42
CA THR A 348 -17.59 30.48 26.47
C THR A 348 -19.02 30.46 27.00
N ARG A 349 -19.85 31.45 26.65
CA ARG A 349 -21.32 31.34 26.81
C ARG A 349 -21.89 30.22 25.96
N ASN A 350 -21.30 29.99 24.79
CA ASN A 350 -21.80 29.03 23.79
C ASN A 350 -21.13 27.66 23.90
N ILE A 351 -19.91 27.60 24.46
CA ILE A 351 -19.17 26.36 24.65
C ILE A 351 -18.48 26.26 26.02
N ARG A 352 -18.25 25.04 26.49
CA ARG A 352 -17.24 24.72 27.51
C ARG A 352 -15.97 24.24 26.83
N LEU A 353 -14.83 24.45 27.49
CA LEU A 353 -13.53 24.00 27.00
C LEU A 353 -12.97 22.91 27.90
N GLY A 354 -12.57 21.80 27.30
CA GLY A 354 -11.71 20.79 27.91
C GLY A 354 -10.27 21.03 27.46
N VAL A 355 -9.39 21.43 28.37
CA VAL A 355 -7.94 21.58 28.12
C VAL A 355 -7.29 20.24 28.42
N ALA A 356 -7.05 19.44 27.38
CA ALA A 356 -6.60 18.07 27.52
C ALA A 356 -5.11 17.90 27.17
N GLY A 357 -4.32 17.43 28.13
CA GLY A 357 -2.90 17.17 27.92
C GLY A 357 -2.13 16.89 29.20
N GLN A 358 -0.83 16.65 29.05
CA GLN A 358 0.09 16.42 30.17
C GLN A 358 1.17 17.51 30.27
N ASN A 359 1.26 18.44 29.30
CA ASN A 359 2.25 19.50 29.31
C ASN A 359 1.90 20.53 30.40
N LEU A 360 2.73 20.57 31.44
CA LEU A 360 2.51 21.39 32.63
C LEU A 360 2.46 22.89 32.31
N PHE A 361 3.27 23.36 31.36
CA PHE A 361 3.30 24.76 30.95
C PHE A 361 2.05 25.16 30.18
N ASP A 362 1.54 24.30 29.29
CA ASP A 362 0.29 24.57 28.57
C ASP A 362 -0.93 24.56 29.51
N ILE A 363 -0.96 23.66 30.49
CA ILE A 363 -1.99 23.64 31.55
C ILE A 363 -1.90 24.91 32.39
N ALA A 364 -0.70 25.32 32.81
CA ALA A 364 -0.49 26.53 33.59
C ALA A 364 -0.90 27.78 32.80
N PHE A 365 -0.59 27.84 31.50
CA PHE A 365 -0.99 28.93 30.63
C PHE A 365 -2.50 29.03 30.49
N ALA A 366 -3.18 27.92 30.23
CA ALA A 366 -4.64 27.88 30.20
C ALA A 366 -5.27 28.27 31.56
N PHE A 367 -4.64 27.89 32.67
CA PHE A 367 -5.08 28.26 34.02
C PHE A 367 -4.99 29.77 34.28
N GLU A 368 -3.87 30.40 33.91
CA GLU A 368 -3.70 31.84 34.04
C GLU A 368 -4.61 32.60 33.06
N LEU A 369 -4.77 32.08 31.84
CA LEU A 369 -5.60 32.68 30.80
C LEU A 369 -7.08 32.69 31.17
N ARG A 370 -7.63 31.59 31.71
CA ARG A 370 -9.03 31.54 32.12
C ARG A 370 -9.34 32.51 33.27
N ALA A 371 -8.39 32.67 34.21
CA ALA A 371 -8.54 33.58 35.35
C ALA A 371 -8.43 35.05 34.89
N ALA A 372 -7.46 35.36 34.03
CA ALA A 372 -7.30 36.70 33.47
C ALA A 372 -8.52 37.16 32.66
N ARG A 373 -9.29 36.23 32.11
CA ARG A 373 -10.46 36.52 31.26
C ARG A 373 -11.81 36.24 31.92
N GLY A 374 -11.84 35.85 33.19
CA GLY A 374 -13.08 35.63 33.94
C GLY A 374 -13.95 34.50 33.38
N VAL A 375 -13.35 33.40 32.92
CA VAL A 375 -14.05 32.25 32.32
C VAL A 375 -13.75 30.93 33.04
N GLU A 376 -13.43 30.99 34.33
CA GLU A 376 -13.00 29.86 35.16
C GLU A 376 -14.00 28.70 35.14
N ASP A 377 -15.31 28.99 35.25
CA ASP A 377 -16.40 28.00 35.29
C ASP A 377 -16.68 27.33 33.93
N SER A 378 -16.08 27.84 32.85
CA SER A 378 -16.27 27.32 31.48
C SER A 378 -15.07 26.53 30.97
N VAL A 379 -14.02 26.40 31.77
CA VAL A 379 -12.78 25.69 31.42
C VAL A 379 -12.52 24.57 32.41
N GLU A 380 -12.45 23.34 31.92
CA GLU A 380 -12.11 22.12 32.68
C GLU A 380 -10.77 21.57 32.18
N PHE A 381 -9.98 20.99 33.09
CA PHE A 381 -8.68 20.39 32.77
C PHE A 381 -8.78 18.87 32.72
N GLU A 382 -8.19 18.28 31.69
CA GLU A 382 -8.27 16.84 31.44
C GLU A 382 -6.89 16.20 31.31
N MET A 383 -6.68 15.10 32.02
CA MET A 383 -5.38 14.39 32.07
C MET A 383 -5.59 12.87 31.97
N LEU A 384 -4.57 12.12 31.55
CA LEU A 384 -4.68 10.66 31.41
C LEU A 384 -4.50 9.97 32.76
N SER A 385 -5.39 9.04 33.12
CA SER A 385 -5.22 8.23 34.34
C SER A 385 -3.91 7.42 34.32
N GLY A 386 -3.29 7.26 35.50
CA GLY A 386 -2.16 6.35 35.70
C GLY A 386 -0.76 6.89 35.34
N MET A 387 -0.67 8.07 34.72
CA MET A 387 0.62 8.70 34.36
C MET A 387 0.85 10.01 35.13
N ALA A 388 2.08 10.23 35.61
CA ALA A 388 2.50 11.44 36.32
C ALA A 388 1.54 11.85 37.48
N THR A 389 1.12 10.88 38.30
CA THR A 389 0.09 11.08 39.34
C THR A 389 0.41 12.19 40.35
N GLY A 390 1.69 12.44 40.62
CA GLY A 390 2.11 13.56 41.48
C GLY A 390 1.79 14.93 40.89
N ILE A 391 2.03 15.11 39.58
CA ILE A 391 1.65 16.34 38.87
C ILE A 391 0.14 16.49 38.86
N GLN A 392 -0.60 15.40 38.59
CA GLN A 392 -2.06 15.41 38.60
C GLN A 392 -2.61 15.89 39.93
N GLU A 393 -2.09 15.38 41.05
CA GLU A 393 -2.55 15.77 42.37
C GLU A 393 -2.30 17.25 42.65
N VAL A 394 -1.15 17.78 42.25
CA VAL A 394 -0.83 19.20 42.46
C VAL A 394 -1.67 20.12 41.57
N VAL A 395 -1.84 19.79 40.28
CA VAL A 395 -2.71 20.56 39.38
C VAL A 395 -4.16 20.50 39.88
N ARG A 396 -4.63 19.35 40.37
CA ARG A 396 -5.96 19.16 40.93
C ARG A 396 -6.24 20.09 42.11
N ARG A 397 -5.27 20.29 43.01
CA ARG A 397 -5.43 21.19 44.17
C ARG A 397 -5.76 22.63 43.75
N ASP A 398 -5.13 23.12 42.69
CA ASP A 398 -5.36 24.48 42.18
C ASP A 398 -6.59 24.59 41.28
N THR A 399 -6.89 23.54 40.51
CA THR A 399 -8.04 23.51 39.58
C THR A 399 -9.35 23.14 40.25
N GLY A 400 -9.29 22.54 41.46
CA GLY A 400 -10.42 22.00 42.21
C GLY A 400 -10.64 20.51 41.91
N HIS A 401 -10.81 20.18 40.63
CA HIS A 401 -10.96 18.81 40.14
C HIS A 401 -10.31 18.64 38.77
N LEU A 402 -9.94 17.41 38.43
CA LEU A 402 -9.55 17.00 37.09
C LEU A 402 -10.60 16.07 36.49
N LEU A 403 -10.72 16.08 35.16
CA LEU A 403 -11.37 15.01 34.41
C LEU A 403 -10.30 14.03 33.93
N LEU A 404 -10.25 12.85 34.54
CA LEU A 404 -9.27 11.81 34.19
C LEU A 404 -9.81 10.93 33.07
N TYR A 405 -9.04 10.78 31.99
CA TYR A 405 -9.32 9.81 30.93
C TYR A 405 -8.93 8.41 31.41
N VAL A 406 -9.91 7.50 31.46
CA VAL A 406 -9.80 6.14 32.01
C VAL A 406 -10.09 5.14 30.88
N PRO A 407 -9.06 4.54 30.25
CA PRO A 407 -9.27 3.46 29.31
C PRO A 407 -9.72 2.20 30.05
N VAL A 408 -10.80 1.58 29.58
CA VAL A 408 -11.33 0.31 30.09
C VAL A 408 -11.32 -0.74 28.99
N VAL A 409 -11.05 -2.00 29.34
CA VAL A 409 -11.05 -3.13 28.40
C VAL A 409 -11.61 -4.38 29.07
N ASP A 410 -12.25 -5.27 28.30
CA ASP A 410 -12.54 -6.61 28.81
C ASP A 410 -11.22 -7.37 29.03
N PRO A 411 -11.01 -8.03 30.19
CA PRO A 411 -9.80 -8.79 30.47
C PRO A 411 -9.47 -9.91 29.46
N HIS A 412 -10.48 -10.43 28.74
CA HIS A 412 -10.29 -11.43 27.67
C HIS A 412 -9.78 -10.81 26.36
N GLU A 413 -9.95 -9.50 26.18
CA GLU A 413 -9.48 -8.71 25.02
C GLU A 413 -8.33 -7.77 25.40
N PHE A 414 -7.59 -8.09 26.47
CA PHE A 414 -6.50 -7.24 26.95
C PHE A 414 -5.42 -7.01 25.88
N ASP A 415 -5.23 -7.96 24.98
CA ASP A 415 -4.33 -7.82 23.84
C ASP A 415 -4.78 -6.72 22.86
N VAL A 416 -6.04 -6.30 22.87
CA VAL A 416 -6.48 -5.18 22.03
C VAL A 416 -6.07 -3.83 22.60
N ALA A 417 -5.93 -3.73 23.93
CA ALA A 417 -5.41 -2.54 24.59
C ALA A 417 -3.94 -2.25 24.22
N ILE A 418 -3.27 -3.19 23.54
CA ILE A 418 -1.88 -3.07 23.08
C ILE A 418 -1.69 -1.87 22.14
N SER A 419 -2.55 -1.68 21.14
CA SER A 419 -2.39 -0.57 20.18
C SER A 419 -2.51 0.79 20.87
N TYR A 420 -3.35 0.86 21.91
CA TYR A 420 -3.44 2.01 22.79
C TYR A 420 -2.17 2.15 23.64
N LEU A 421 -1.71 1.07 24.26
CA LEU A 421 -0.51 1.06 25.10
C LEU A 421 0.73 1.47 24.31
N VAL A 422 0.99 0.89 23.13
CA VAL A 422 2.13 1.24 22.26
C VAL A 422 2.14 2.73 21.93
N ARG A 423 0.99 3.30 21.51
CA ARG A 423 0.86 4.75 21.30
C ARG A 423 1.18 5.56 22.56
N ARG A 424 0.73 5.11 23.74
CA ARG A 424 1.08 5.76 25.03
C ARG A 424 2.58 5.63 25.35
N LEU A 425 3.22 4.51 25.03
CA LEU A 425 4.65 4.29 25.24
C LEU A 425 5.48 5.18 24.30
N GLU A 426 5.09 5.29 23.03
CA GLU A 426 5.71 6.18 22.05
C GLU A 426 5.63 7.65 22.47
N GLU A 427 4.44 8.10 22.89
CA GLU A 427 4.27 9.44 23.41
C GLU A 427 5.24 9.71 24.58
N ASN A 428 5.49 8.72 25.44
CA ASN A 428 6.42 8.87 26.57
C ASN A 428 7.90 8.82 26.15
N ALA A 429 8.24 8.11 25.07
CA ALA A 429 9.62 7.90 24.63
C ALA A 429 10.14 8.97 23.64
N ALA A 430 9.24 9.64 22.90
CA ALA A 430 9.64 10.62 21.89
C ALA A 430 10.40 11.82 22.53
N PRO A 431 11.64 12.15 22.11
CA PRO A 431 12.46 13.20 22.74
C PRO A 431 11.87 14.61 22.69
N GLU A 432 11.04 14.87 21.68
CA GLU A 432 10.31 16.12 21.55
C GLU A 432 9.07 16.15 22.44
N ASN A 433 8.59 15.01 22.94
CA ASN A 433 7.41 14.98 23.80
C ASN A 433 7.75 15.36 25.25
N PHE A 434 6.86 16.11 25.87
CA PHE A 434 6.98 16.58 27.26
C PHE A 434 7.10 15.41 28.25
N MET A 435 6.42 14.31 27.97
CA MET A 435 6.42 13.11 28.81
C MET A 435 7.80 12.46 28.96
N SER A 436 8.71 12.65 27.99
CA SER A 436 10.07 12.08 28.04
C SER A 436 10.93 12.59 29.20
N GLY A 437 10.62 13.79 29.73
CA GLY A 437 11.36 14.41 30.83
C GLY A 437 10.52 14.68 32.08
N VAL A 438 9.26 14.22 32.12
CA VAL A 438 8.28 14.67 33.13
C VAL A 438 8.65 14.30 34.56
N PHE A 439 9.28 13.13 34.76
CA PHE A 439 9.64 12.63 36.10
C PHE A 439 10.89 13.30 36.68
N ASP A 440 11.70 13.92 35.82
CA ASP A 440 12.93 14.61 36.20
C ASP A 440 12.76 16.13 36.24
N LEU A 441 11.55 16.64 35.96
CA LEU A 441 11.28 18.07 35.79
C LEU A 441 11.59 18.89 37.07
N ALA A 442 11.36 18.30 38.25
CA ALA A 442 11.62 18.94 39.54
C ALA A 442 13.08 18.79 40.02
N SER A 443 13.76 17.71 39.60
CA SER A 443 15.10 17.35 40.06
C SER A 443 16.20 17.79 39.08
N ASN A 444 15.86 18.12 37.84
CA ASN A 444 16.79 18.46 36.78
C ASN A 444 16.47 19.83 36.14
N GLU A 445 17.25 20.84 36.52
CA GLU A 445 17.09 22.21 36.03
C GLU A 445 17.28 22.35 34.50
N GLN A 446 18.10 21.49 33.88
CA GLN A 446 18.29 21.52 32.43
C GLN A 446 17.03 21.06 31.69
N ILE A 447 16.34 20.04 32.21
CA ILE A 447 15.08 19.56 31.63
C ILE A 447 13.98 20.60 31.81
N PHE A 448 13.88 21.23 32.99
CA PHE A 448 12.93 22.33 33.19
C PHE A 448 13.20 23.50 32.24
N ALA A 449 14.45 23.96 32.14
CA ALA A 449 14.82 25.05 31.24
C ALA A 449 14.50 24.72 29.78
N ARG A 450 14.77 23.49 29.33
CA ARG A 450 14.42 23.01 27.99
C ARG A 450 12.91 23.11 27.72
N GLU A 451 12.07 22.60 28.61
CA GLU A 451 10.61 22.63 28.42
C GLU A 451 10.04 24.05 28.55
N ARG A 452 10.60 24.88 29.44
CA ARG A 452 10.29 26.32 29.53
C ARG A 452 10.59 27.01 28.21
N ASP A 453 11.78 26.82 27.65
CA ASP A 453 12.22 27.50 26.44
C ASP A 453 11.39 27.05 25.22
N ARG A 454 11.02 25.77 25.14
CA ARG A 454 10.06 25.25 24.14
C ARG A 454 8.69 25.92 24.28
N PHE A 455 8.16 26.04 25.50
CA PHE A 455 6.89 26.71 25.75
C PHE A 455 6.92 28.19 25.35
N LEU A 456 7.97 28.92 25.76
CA LEU A 456 8.13 30.34 25.46
C LEU A 456 8.38 30.58 23.97
N ALA A 457 9.09 29.70 23.27
CA ALA A 457 9.25 29.77 21.81
C ALA A 457 7.90 29.61 21.10
N ALA A 458 7.12 28.58 21.47
CA ALA A 458 5.78 28.38 20.92
C ALA A 458 4.83 29.55 21.22
N LEU A 459 4.94 30.15 22.42
CA LEU A 459 4.18 31.33 22.79
C LEU A 459 4.66 32.58 22.04
N SER A 460 5.97 32.76 21.82
CA SER A 460 6.54 33.90 21.09
C SER A 460 6.01 34.00 19.67
N ASP A 461 5.78 32.84 19.03
CA ASP A 461 5.24 32.73 17.67
C ASP A 461 3.71 32.90 17.60
N LEU A 462 3.02 33.00 18.75
CA LEU A 462 1.58 33.22 18.78
C LEU A 462 1.25 34.63 18.30
N ASP A 463 0.69 34.72 17.10
CA ASP A 463 0.11 35.95 16.56
C ASP A 463 -1.41 35.81 16.52
N PRO A 464 -2.18 36.50 17.39
CA PRO A 464 -3.64 36.47 17.37
C PRO A 464 -4.29 37.15 16.17
N ASP A 465 -3.57 38.07 15.51
CA ASP A 465 -4.06 38.82 14.35
C ASP A 465 -3.72 38.12 13.02
N ALA A 466 -2.91 37.05 13.08
CA ALA A 466 -2.62 36.22 11.92
C ALA A 466 -3.92 35.61 11.33
N PRO A 467 -3.99 35.47 9.99
CA PRO A 467 -5.10 34.77 9.36
C PRO A 467 -5.31 33.37 9.94
N VAL A 468 -6.57 32.93 9.95
CA VAL A 468 -6.91 31.56 10.34
C VAL A 468 -6.14 30.60 9.42
N PRO A 469 -5.35 29.66 9.98
CA PRO A 469 -4.61 28.73 9.14
C PRO A 469 -5.56 27.89 8.28
N VAL A 470 -5.16 27.67 7.03
CA VAL A 470 -5.85 26.78 6.09
C VAL A 470 -5.29 25.36 6.21
N PRO A 471 -6.03 24.31 5.81
CA PRO A 471 -5.50 22.95 5.76
C PRO A 471 -4.28 22.86 4.83
N ASN A 472 -3.34 21.97 5.11
CA ASN A 472 -2.21 21.71 4.21
C ASN A 472 -2.70 21.04 2.91
N ARG A 473 -3.58 20.05 3.03
CA ARG A 473 -4.15 19.38 1.86
C ARG A 473 -5.12 20.32 1.12
N THR A 474 -4.80 20.62 -0.14
CA THR A 474 -5.49 21.63 -0.96
C THR A 474 -5.95 21.13 -2.33
N GLN A 475 -5.79 19.83 -2.62
CA GLN A 475 -6.21 19.23 -3.90
C GLN A 475 -7.68 19.53 -4.20
N ASN A 476 -7.96 19.89 -5.45
CA ASN A 476 -9.30 20.28 -5.86
C ASN A 476 -9.58 19.80 -7.29
N ARG A 477 -10.15 18.59 -7.39
CA ARG A 477 -10.49 17.98 -8.68
C ARG A 477 -11.58 18.74 -9.45
N LEU A 478 -12.39 19.57 -8.79
CA LEU A 478 -13.34 20.46 -9.49
C LEU A 478 -12.60 21.58 -10.24
N ALA A 479 -11.63 22.22 -9.58
CA ALA A 479 -10.84 23.30 -10.19
C ALA A 479 -9.93 22.76 -11.30
N GLU A 480 -9.34 21.57 -11.11
CA GLU A 480 -8.55 20.90 -12.16
C GLU A 480 -9.42 20.56 -13.38
N ARG A 481 -10.63 20.04 -13.17
CA ARG A 481 -11.59 19.79 -14.26
C ARG A 481 -11.99 21.06 -15.00
N GLU A 482 -12.21 22.17 -14.29
CA GLU A 482 -12.57 23.46 -14.89
C GLU A 482 -11.39 24.07 -15.68
N ALA A 483 -10.17 23.92 -15.17
CA ALA A 483 -8.96 24.38 -15.85
C ALA A 483 -8.70 23.62 -17.18
N GLY A 484 -9.16 22.36 -17.26
CA GLY A 484 -9.02 21.53 -18.46
C GLY A 484 -7.58 21.08 -18.68
N ILE A 485 -7.23 20.80 -19.94
CA ILE A 485 -5.90 20.33 -20.32
C ILE A 485 -4.91 21.51 -20.18
N PRO A 486 -3.83 21.38 -19.37
CA PRO A 486 -2.83 22.43 -19.22
C PRO A 486 -2.17 22.82 -20.56
N GLU A 487 -1.67 24.04 -20.67
CA GLU A 487 -0.82 24.43 -21.81
C GLU A 487 0.56 23.75 -21.70
N GLU A 488 1.15 23.37 -22.83
CA GLU A 488 2.53 22.86 -22.85
C GLU A 488 3.51 24.00 -22.54
N THR A 489 4.40 23.79 -21.57
CA THR A 489 5.44 24.74 -21.18
C THR A 489 6.84 24.12 -21.32
N GLY A 490 7.86 24.97 -21.53
CA GLY A 490 9.25 24.54 -21.74
C GLY A 490 9.56 24.04 -23.16
N THR A 491 10.79 23.57 -23.37
CA THR A 491 11.26 22.94 -24.61
C THR A 491 10.93 21.44 -24.63
N VAL A 492 10.96 20.81 -25.81
CA VAL A 492 10.76 19.35 -25.95
C VAL A 492 11.75 18.56 -25.08
N ALA A 493 13.02 18.98 -25.05
CA ALA A 493 14.05 18.31 -24.25
C ALA A 493 13.79 18.40 -22.74
N GLU A 494 13.24 19.52 -22.26
CA GLU A 494 12.84 19.68 -20.84
C GLU A 494 11.63 18.82 -20.52
N ARG A 495 10.61 18.80 -21.40
CA ARG A 495 9.42 17.95 -21.22
C ARG A 495 9.74 16.47 -21.26
N ALA A 496 10.63 16.04 -22.16
CA ALA A 496 11.07 14.66 -22.31
C ALA A 496 11.82 14.12 -21.09
N LYS A 497 12.51 15.00 -20.35
CA LYS A 497 13.30 14.66 -19.16
C LYS A 497 12.57 14.99 -17.85
N ARG A 498 11.24 15.13 -17.90
CA ARG A 498 10.40 15.30 -16.71
C ARG A 498 10.60 14.07 -15.81
N PRO A 499 11.03 14.24 -14.55
CA PRO A 499 11.17 13.11 -13.63
C PRO A 499 9.82 12.41 -13.40
N PHE A 500 9.81 11.09 -13.40
CA PHE A 500 8.65 10.34 -12.96
C PHE A 500 8.37 10.58 -11.46
N VAL A 501 7.14 11.01 -11.18
CA VAL A 501 6.55 11.07 -9.84
C VAL A 501 5.19 10.40 -9.96
N SER A 502 4.88 9.46 -9.07
CA SER A 502 3.58 8.81 -9.06
C SER A 502 2.47 9.85 -8.88
N GLU A 503 1.44 9.76 -9.70
CA GLU A 503 0.23 10.57 -9.62
C GLU A 503 -0.48 10.30 -8.29
N ALA A 504 -0.80 11.38 -7.57
CA ALA A 504 -1.52 11.28 -6.32
C ALA A 504 -3.00 10.99 -6.60
N ASP A 505 -3.57 10.02 -5.88
CA ASP A 505 -5.00 9.74 -5.92
C ASP A 505 -5.82 10.94 -5.39
N SER A 506 -7.11 10.95 -5.69
CA SER A 506 -8.02 11.99 -5.22
C SER A 506 -8.32 11.81 -3.73
N ASP A 507 -8.10 12.85 -2.91
CA ASP A 507 -8.32 12.79 -1.45
C ASP A 507 -9.80 13.00 -1.09
N PRO A 508 -10.53 11.98 -0.59
CA PRO A 508 -11.93 12.09 -0.21
C PRO A 508 -12.16 12.90 1.09
N ALA A 509 -11.11 13.19 1.86
CA ALA A 509 -11.20 14.06 3.03
C ALA A 509 -11.50 15.52 2.65
N LEU A 510 -11.30 15.90 1.38
CA LEU A 510 -11.54 17.27 0.89
C LEU A 510 -12.95 17.41 0.29
N ALA A 511 -13.69 18.43 0.75
CA ALA A 511 -15.07 18.66 0.34
C ALA A 511 -15.25 18.86 -1.18
N ALA A 512 -14.29 19.51 -1.84
CA ALA A 512 -14.32 19.71 -3.29
C ALA A 512 -14.26 18.38 -4.05
N ASN A 513 -13.42 17.45 -3.60
CA ASN A 513 -13.30 16.13 -4.20
C ASN A 513 -14.55 15.28 -3.93
N ARG A 514 -15.17 15.38 -2.75
CA ARG A 514 -16.47 14.73 -2.48
C ARG A 514 -17.57 15.23 -3.40
N GLN A 515 -17.60 16.53 -3.69
CA GLN A 515 -18.55 17.09 -4.65
C GLN A 515 -18.25 16.61 -6.08
N TRP A 516 -16.99 16.61 -6.50
CA TRP A 516 -16.56 16.05 -7.78
C TRP A 516 -17.01 14.59 -7.97
N ALA A 517 -16.85 13.76 -6.95
CA ALA A 517 -17.30 12.36 -6.97
C ALA A 517 -18.83 12.25 -7.06
N ARG A 518 -19.60 13.10 -6.36
CA ARG A 518 -21.06 13.17 -6.50
C ARG A 518 -21.51 13.53 -7.91
N ASP A 519 -20.84 14.50 -8.54
CA ASP A 519 -21.16 14.91 -9.90
C ASP A 519 -20.94 13.75 -10.89
N ILE A 520 -19.89 12.96 -10.70
CA ILE A 520 -19.61 11.75 -11.48
C ILE A 520 -20.68 10.67 -11.22
N ALA A 521 -20.96 10.36 -9.96
CA ALA A 521 -21.95 9.36 -9.58
C ALA A 521 -23.34 9.67 -10.14
N ALA A 522 -23.72 10.95 -10.18
CA ALA A 522 -24.96 11.42 -10.78
C ALA A 522 -25.00 11.26 -12.32
N ALA A 523 -23.84 11.32 -12.99
CA ALA A 523 -23.74 11.18 -14.45
C ALA A 523 -23.77 9.70 -14.92
N ILE A 524 -23.26 8.77 -14.11
CA ILE A 524 -23.11 7.34 -14.46
C ILE A 524 -24.37 6.71 -15.10
N PRO A 525 -25.60 6.82 -14.51
CA PRO A 525 -26.77 6.12 -15.02
C PRO A 525 -27.23 6.59 -16.40
N GLY A 526 -26.92 7.83 -16.77
CA GLY A 526 -27.32 8.45 -18.04
C GLY A 526 -26.18 8.58 -19.05
N SER A 527 -24.99 8.06 -18.74
CA SER A 527 -23.81 8.27 -19.58
C SER A 527 -23.93 7.54 -20.92
N THR A 528 -23.89 8.31 -22.01
CA THR A 528 -23.82 7.82 -23.40
C THR A 528 -22.44 7.99 -24.00
N ARG A 529 -21.43 8.27 -23.17
CA ARG A 529 -20.03 8.45 -23.60
C ARG A 529 -19.54 7.24 -24.39
N GLY A 530 -18.82 7.50 -25.47
CA GLY A 530 -18.31 6.51 -26.43
C GLY A 530 -19.33 5.66 -27.20
N VAL A 531 -20.65 5.74 -26.97
CA VAL A 531 -21.62 4.84 -27.63
C VAL A 531 -21.60 4.99 -29.14
N ALA A 532 -21.72 6.22 -29.64
CA ALA A 532 -21.78 6.49 -31.09
C ALA A 532 -20.47 6.09 -31.80
N GLU A 533 -19.33 6.25 -31.12
CA GLU A 533 -18.01 5.94 -31.66
C GLU A 533 -17.73 4.44 -31.67
N VAL A 534 -18.25 3.68 -30.70
CA VAL A 534 -18.24 2.22 -30.75
C VAL A 534 -19.03 1.73 -31.97
N GLU A 535 -20.23 2.25 -32.18
CA GLU A 535 -21.08 1.89 -33.32
C GLU A 535 -20.41 2.26 -34.66
N ALA A 536 -19.89 3.48 -34.77
CA ALA A 536 -19.18 3.95 -35.96
C ALA A 536 -17.89 3.15 -36.23
N GLY A 537 -17.13 2.85 -35.18
CA GLY A 537 -15.90 2.05 -35.26
C GLY A 537 -16.18 0.61 -35.70
N ALA A 538 -17.21 -0.02 -35.14
CA ALA A 538 -17.63 -1.36 -35.54
C ALA A 538 -18.15 -1.41 -36.99
N ALA A 539 -18.91 -0.39 -37.42
CA ALA A 539 -19.37 -0.28 -38.80
C ALA A 539 -18.24 -0.06 -39.80
N ARG A 540 -17.19 0.68 -39.42
CA ARG A 540 -15.99 0.91 -40.23
C ARG A 540 -15.11 -0.34 -40.38
N LEU A 541 -15.16 -1.27 -39.43
CA LEU A 541 -14.37 -2.51 -39.42
C LEU A 541 -15.29 -3.73 -39.52
N ALA A 542 -16.14 -3.75 -40.54
CA ALA A 542 -17.14 -4.79 -40.74
C ALA A 542 -16.60 -6.02 -41.49
N THR A 543 -15.50 -5.88 -42.22
CA THR A 543 -14.91 -6.92 -43.06
C THR A 543 -13.40 -7.04 -42.90
N ASN A 544 -12.83 -8.17 -43.32
CA ASN A 544 -11.38 -8.34 -43.34
C ASN A 544 -10.65 -7.33 -44.22
N ALA A 545 -11.26 -6.88 -45.33
CA ALA A 545 -10.67 -5.89 -46.20
C ALA A 545 -10.53 -4.51 -45.51
N ASP A 546 -11.45 -4.19 -44.59
CA ASP A 546 -11.37 -2.98 -43.77
C ASP A 546 -10.21 -3.09 -42.78
N VAL A 547 -10.01 -4.27 -42.19
CA VAL A 547 -8.87 -4.57 -41.32
C VAL A 547 -7.55 -4.50 -42.08
N ASP A 548 -7.47 -5.08 -43.28
CA ASP A 548 -6.26 -5.04 -44.13
C ASP A 548 -5.87 -3.58 -44.44
N SER A 549 -6.87 -2.75 -44.79
CA SER A 549 -6.67 -1.33 -45.09
C SER A 549 -6.24 -0.55 -43.84
N LEU A 550 -6.86 -0.83 -42.69
CA LEU A 550 -6.49 -0.25 -41.41
C LEU A 550 -5.04 -0.57 -41.06
N VAL A 551 -4.66 -1.85 -41.04
CA VAL A 551 -3.30 -2.27 -40.66
C VAL A 551 -2.26 -1.66 -41.59
N ALA A 552 -2.53 -1.59 -42.91
CA ALA A 552 -1.64 -0.93 -43.85
C ALA A 552 -1.42 0.55 -43.51
N SER A 553 -2.49 1.31 -43.23
CA SER A 553 -2.37 2.73 -42.86
C SER A 553 -1.64 2.93 -41.53
N THR A 554 -1.90 2.06 -40.54
CA THR A 554 -1.24 2.11 -39.24
C THR A 554 0.25 1.78 -39.34
N ALA A 555 0.64 0.85 -40.22
CA ALA A 555 2.04 0.54 -40.49
C ALA A 555 2.79 1.73 -41.14
N GLU A 556 2.14 2.47 -42.05
CA GLU A 556 2.73 3.69 -42.63
C GLU A 556 2.95 4.78 -41.56
N ALA A 557 1.99 4.96 -40.65
CA ALA A 557 2.10 5.89 -39.53
C ALA A 557 3.26 5.54 -38.56
N ALA A 558 3.51 4.24 -38.36
CA ALA A 558 4.63 3.76 -37.54
C ALA A 558 5.97 4.30 -38.06
N GLY A 559 6.21 4.28 -39.37
CA GLY A 559 7.46 4.77 -39.97
C GLY A 559 7.72 6.25 -39.67
N VAL A 560 6.68 7.08 -39.66
CA VAL A 560 6.79 8.50 -39.26
C VAL A 560 7.12 8.63 -37.77
N TRP A 561 6.43 7.89 -36.92
CA TRP A 561 6.64 7.90 -35.47
C TRP A 561 8.05 7.44 -35.05
N GLN A 562 8.55 6.39 -35.68
CA GLN A 562 9.90 5.86 -35.47
C GLN A 562 10.98 6.86 -35.91
N SER A 563 10.69 7.71 -36.90
CA SER A 563 11.64 8.72 -37.41
C SER A 563 11.81 9.94 -36.49
N LEU A 564 10.90 10.13 -35.52
CA LEU A 564 10.99 11.21 -34.53
C LEU A 564 12.20 11.04 -33.62
N ASP A 565 12.68 12.15 -33.08
CA ASP A 565 13.68 12.10 -32.01
C ASP A 565 13.10 11.39 -30.78
N PRO A 566 13.86 10.53 -30.07
CA PRO A 566 13.38 9.88 -28.86
C PRO A 566 12.79 10.84 -27.82
N ALA A 567 13.32 12.07 -27.71
CA ALA A 567 12.78 13.08 -26.81
C ALA A 567 11.39 13.57 -27.23
N GLU A 568 11.09 13.62 -28.53
CA GLU A 568 9.76 14.00 -29.02
C GLU A 568 8.72 12.95 -28.64
N ARG A 569 9.04 11.66 -28.78
CA ARG A 569 8.16 10.57 -28.33
C ARG A 569 7.92 10.59 -26.82
N ALA A 570 8.98 10.78 -26.04
CA ALA A 570 8.87 10.86 -24.58
C ALA A 570 8.02 12.07 -24.14
N ALA A 571 8.21 13.25 -24.75
CA ALA A 571 7.41 14.44 -24.46
C ALA A 571 5.92 14.23 -24.80
N ALA A 572 5.62 13.56 -25.93
CA ALA A 572 4.25 13.23 -26.31
C ALA A 572 3.59 12.27 -25.31
N LEU A 573 4.32 11.27 -24.79
CA LEU A 573 3.79 10.37 -23.75
C LEU A 573 3.53 11.10 -22.42
N HIS A 574 4.40 12.03 -22.02
CA HIS A 574 4.09 12.90 -20.88
C HIS A 574 2.82 13.71 -21.12
N ARG A 575 2.63 14.23 -22.34
CA ARG A 575 1.44 14.98 -22.71
C ARG A 575 0.16 14.13 -22.61
N VAL A 576 0.20 12.86 -23.00
CA VAL A 576 -0.94 11.94 -22.80
C VAL A 576 -1.32 11.83 -21.32
N GLY A 577 -0.33 11.68 -20.43
CA GLY A 577 -0.57 11.67 -18.99
C GLY A 577 -1.29 12.93 -18.48
N ASP A 578 -0.87 14.11 -18.94
CA ASP A 578 -1.50 15.39 -18.57
C ASP A 578 -2.97 15.48 -19.06
N VAL A 579 -3.26 14.96 -20.26
CA VAL A 579 -4.64 14.90 -20.80
C VAL A 579 -5.50 13.92 -20.01
N LEU A 580 -4.98 12.74 -19.67
CA LEU A 580 -5.70 11.76 -18.85
C LEU A 580 -6.05 12.33 -17.47
N ALA A 581 -5.14 13.09 -16.85
CA ALA A 581 -5.39 13.78 -15.59
C ALA A 581 -6.55 14.79 -15.71
N ALA A 582 -6.56 15.61 -16.76
CA ALA A 582 -7.64 16.56 -17.01
C ALA A 582 -9.00 15.87 -17.30
N ARG A 583 -8.98 14.69 -17.91
CA ARG A 583 -10.17 13.88 -18.24
C ARG A 583 -10.55 12.86 -17.16
N ARG A 584 -9.89 12.86 -15.99
CA ARG A 584 -10.10 11.88 -14.90
C ARG A 584 -11.57 11.62 -14.57
N ALA A 585 -12.39 12.68 -14.48
CA ALA A 585 -13.81 12.57 -14.18
C ALA A 585 -14.58 11.76 -15.24
N GLU A 586 -14.26 11.96 -16.52
CA GLU A 586 -14.93 11.34 -17.64
C GLU A 586 -14.58 9.85 -17.76
N LEU A 587 -13.32 9.53 -17.48
CA LEU A 587 -12.82 8.14 -17.44
C LEU A 587 -13.49 7.35 -16.31
N ILE A 588 -13.66 7.95 -15.13
CA ILE A 588 -14.38 7.33 -14.01
C ILE A 588 -15.87 7.19 -14.33
N GLU A 589 -16.49 8.19 -14.95
CA GLU A 589 -17.89 8.16 -15.36
C GLU A 589 -18.17 6.98 -16.30
N VAL A 590 -17.37 6.83 -17.37
CA VAL A 590 -17.57 5.76 -18.36
C VAL A 590 -17.24 4.38 -17.76
N ALA A 591 -16.20 4.26 -16.93
CA ALA A 591 -15.87 2.99 -16.25
C ALA A 591 -16.97 2.55 -15.27
N GLY A 592 -17.57 3.49 -14.54
CA GLY A 592 -18.73 3.22 -13.69
C GLY A 592 -19.98 2.83 -14.48
N SER A 593 -20.25 3.50 -15.60
CA SER A 593 -21.41 3.23 -16.46
C SER A 593 -21.29 1.92 -17.24
N GLU A 594 -20.09 1.55 -17.68
CA GLU A 594 -19.85 0.40 -18.56
C GLU A 594 -19.46 -0.86 -17.80
N ALA A 595 -18.50 -0.75 -16.89
CA ALA A 595 -17.94 -1.89 -16.16
C ALA A 595 -18.40 -1.94 -14.69
N GLY A 596 -19.34 -1.07 -14.28
CA GLY A 596 -19.85 -1.07 -12.91
C GLY A 596 -18.81 -0.72 -11.84
N LYS A 597 -17.67 -0.14 -12.23
CA LYS A 597 -16.54 0.09 -11.31
C LYS A 597 -16.86 1.26 -10.37
N THR A 598 -16.62 1.07 -9.08
CA THR A 598 -16.84 2.10 -8.05
C THR A 598 -15.74 3.16 -8.12
N ILE A 599 -16.00 4.36 -7.58
CA ILE A 599 -15.06 5.49 -7.66
C ILE A 599 -13.74 5.17 -6.92
N ASP A 600 -13.81 4.49 -5.76
CA ASP A 600 -12.63 4.05 -5.00
C ASP A 600 -11.75 3.02 -5.74
N GLN A 601 -12.29 2.37 -6.78
CA GLN A 601 -11.55 1.45 -7.63
C GLN A 601 -11.11 2.09 -8.95
N SER A 602 -11.86 3.08 -9.45
CA SER A 602 -11.59 3.76 -10.73
C SER A 602 -10.61 4.92 -10.60
N ASP A 603 -10.62 5.65 -9.48
CA ASP A 603 -9.71 6.78 -9.27
C ASP A 603 -8.23 6.34 -9.21
N PRO A 604 -7.86 5.29 -8.44
CA PRO A 604 -6.49 4.75 -8.50
C PRO A 604 -6.12 4.17 -9.87
N GLU A 605 -7.10 3.67 -10.63
CA GLU A 605 -6.87 3.17 -11.98
C GLU A 605 -6.51 4.30 -12.96
N VAL A 606 -7.15 5.47 -12.84
CA VAL A 606 -6.74 6.63 -13.65
C VAL A 606 -5.33 7.09 -13.28
N SER A 607 -4.97 7.06 -11.98
CA SER A 607 -3.61 7.36 -11.54
C SER A 607 -2.60 6.36 -12.12
N GLU A 608 -2.92 5.06 -12.14
CA GLU A 608 -2.09 4.02 -12.77
C GLU A 608 -1.91 4.26 -14.28
N ALA A 609 -2.95 4.71 -14.98
CA ALA A 609 -2.89 5.05 -16.41
C ALA A 609 -1.94 6.24 -16.69
N ILE A 610 -2.02 7.28 -15.86
CA ILE A 610 -1.13 8.46 -15.91
C ILE A 610 0.31 8.05 -15.62
N ASP A 611 0.50 7.23 -14.59
CA ASP A 611 1.82 6.72 -14.20
C ASP A 611 2.47 5.90 -15.33
N PHE A 612 1.73 5.03 -16.02
CA PHE A 612 2.28 4.31 -17.17
C PHE A 612 2.80 5.25 -18.26
N CYS A 613 2.07 6.32 -18.56
CA CYS A 613 2.47 7.30 -19.57
C CYS A 613 3.80 7.96 -19.19
N HIS A 614 3.93 8.43 -17.95
CA HIS A 614 5.14 9.10 -17.47
C HIS A 614 6.32 8.13 -17.27
N HIS A 615 6.07 6.92 -16.75
CA HIS A 615 7.11 5.92 -16.54
C HIS A 615 7.69 5.40 -17.87
N TYR A 616 6.83 5.16 -18.87
CA TYR A 616 7.29 4.70 -20.18
C TYR A 616 7.88 5.82 -21.03
N ALA A 617 7.51 7.10 -20.82
CA ALA A 617 8.23 8.23 -21.41
C ALA A 617 9.70 8.24 -20.98
N GLU A 618 9.98 8.10 -19.68
CA GLU A 618 11.35 8.00 -19.15
C GLU A 618 12.06 6.74 -19.64
N SER A 619 11.37 5.59 -19.61
CA SER A 619 11.94 4.31 -20.03
C SER A 619 12.26 4.26 -21.53
N SER A 620 11.50 4.98 -22.37
CA SER A 620 11.73 5.06 -23.82
C SER A 620 13.13 5.61 -24.15
N LEU A 621 13.60 6.60 -23.38
CA LEU A 621 14.92 7.20 -23.59
C LEU A 621 16.06 6.18 -23.39
N LEU A 622 15.88 5.20 -22.50
CA LEU A 622 16.88 4.14 -22.27
C LEU A 622 17.06 3.22 -23.49
N LEU A 623 16.04 3.06 -24.34
CA LEU A 623 16.13 2.27 -25.58
C LEU A 623 17.05 2.92 -26.64
N HIS A 624 17.50 4.16 -26.41
CA HIS A 624 18.41 4.88 -27.28
C HIS A 624 19.73 5.25 -26.59
N ASP A 625 19.90 4.85 -25.32
CA ASP A 625 21.11 5.12 -24.56
C ASP A 625 22.19 4.07 -24.89
N PRO A 626 23.35 4.46 -25.47
CA PRO A 626 24.43 3.53 -25.80
C PRO A 626 25.11 2.92 -24.56
N GLU A 627 24.97 3.52 -23.37
CA GLU A 627 25.46 2.93 -22.12
C GLU A 627 24.52 1.83 -21.60
N TYR A 628 23.22 1.96 -21.87
CA TYR A 628 22.22 0.93 -21.56
C TYR A 628 22.26 -0.21 -22.60
N LEU A 629 22.22 0.11 -23.89
CA LEU A 629 22.27 -0.86 -24.99
C LEU A 629 23.70 -1.15 -25.46
N VAL A 630 24.61 -1.47 -24.53
CA VAL A 630 26.04 -1.68 -24.83
C VAL A 630 26.26 -2.55 -26.07
N GLY A 631 26.81 -1.97 -27.14
CA GLY A 631 27.13 -2.66 -28.40
C GLY A 631 25.91 -3.20 -29.17
N ALA A 632 24.73 -2.67 -28.87
CA ALA A 632 23.46 -3.05 -29.46
C ALA A 632 22.61 -1.80 -29.76
N ARG A 633 21.50 -2.01 -30.45
CA ARG A 633 20.45 -1.01 -30.67
C ARG A 633 19.09 -1.66 -30.52
N PHE A 634 18.09 -0.87 -30.15
CA PHE A 634 16.70 -1.31 -30.17
C PHE A 634 16.11 -1.08 -31.57
N ALA A 635 15.53 -2.13 -32.13
CA ALA A 635 14.80 -2.12 -33.39
C ALA A 635 13.29 -2.18 -33.08
N PRO A 636 12.54 -1.08 -33.31
CA PRO A 636 11.09 -1.07 -33.12
C PRO A 636 10.39 -1.98 -34.13
N VAL A 637 9.17 -2.39 -33.81
CA VAL A 637 8.24 -3.02 -34.78
C VAL A 637 7.20 -2.01 -35.24
N ASP A 638 6.54 -2.29 -36.37
CA ASP A 638 5.64 -1.34 -36.99
C ASP A 638 4.27 -1.36 -36.30
N VAL A 639 3.61 -2.51 -36.21
CA VAL A 639 2.23 -2.59 -35.68
C VAL A 639 2.14 -3.52 -34.47
N THR A 640 1.69 -2.95 -33.35
CA THR A 640 1.32 -3.69 -32.14
C THR A 640 -0.20 -3.68 -31.93
N VAL A 641 -0.80 -4.85 -31.77
CA VAL A 641 -2.21 -4.96 -31.31
C VAL A 641 -2.24 -5.08 -29.79
N VAL A 642 -2.99 -4.19 -29.14
CA VAL A 642 -3.25 -4.26 -27.69
C VAL A 642 -4.64 -4.85 -27.48
N ALA A 643 -4.70 -6.09 -26.99
CA ALA A 643 -5.93 -6.79 -26.61
C ALA A 643 -6.16 -6.65 -25.09
N SER A 644 -6.95 -5.65 -24.69
CA SER A 644 -7.12 -5.25 -23.29
C SER A 644 -8.34 -5.89 -22.61
N PRO A 645 -8.36 -6.03 -21.27
CA PRO A 645 -9.44 -6.65 -20.52
C PRO A 645 -10.50 -5.61 -20.12
N TRP A 646 -11.58 -6.08 -19.48
CA TRP A 646 -12.67 -5.23 -19.01
C TRP A 646 -12.57 -4.82 -17.53
N ASN A 647 -11.77 -5.51 -16.72
CA ASN A 647 -11.71 -5.29 -15.28
C ASN A 647 -10.84 -4.10 -14.86
N PHE A 648 -9.85 -3.76 -15.69
CA PHE A 648 -9.13 -2.48 -15.64
C PHE A 648 -9.21 -1.85 -17.03
N PRO A 649 -10.38 -1.28 -17.39
CA PRO A 649 -10.67 -0.80 -18.74
C PRO A 649 -10.00 0.55 -19.06
N VAL A 650 -9.29 1.16 -18.12
CA VAL A 650 -8.57 2.44 -18.25
C VAL A 650 -7.05 2.21 -18.16
N ALA A 651 -6.55 1.63 -17.06
CA ALA A 651 -5.11 1.53 -16.81
C ALA A 651 -4.40 0.55 -17.74
N ILE A 652 -4.89 -0.69 -17.84
CA ILE A 652 -4.25 -1.75 -18.63
C ILE A 652 -4.20 -1.42 -20.13
N PRO A 653 -5.31 -0.98 -20.79
CA PRO A 653 -5.22 -0.51 -22.17
C PRO A 653 -4.26 0.66 -22.34
N THR A 654 -4.28 1.64 -21.44
CA THR A 654 -3.34 2.78 -21.49
C THR A 654 -1.90 2.30 -21.38
N GLY A 655 -1.60 1.41 -20.44
CA GLY A 655 -0.26 0.85 -20.24
C GLY A 655 0.25 0.09 -21.46
N GLY A 656 -0.60 -0.70 -22.10
CA GLY A 656 -0.27 -1.41 -23.35
C GLY A 656 0.00 -0.45 -24.51
N VAL A 657 -0.88 0.54 -24.72
CA VAL A 657 -0.75 1.54 -25.79
C VAL A 657 0.48 2.42 -25.57
N ALA A 658 0.66 2.98 -24.37
CA ALA A 658 1.79 3.83 -24.01
C ALA A 658 3.13 3.09 -24.14
N ALA A 659 3.20 1.82 -23.71
CA ALA A 659 4.41 1.02 -23.86
C ALA A 659 4.76 0.73 -25.33
N ALA A 660 3.78 0.42 -26.17
CA ALA A 660 4.00 0.17 -27.60
C ALA A 660 4.46 1.45 -28.33
N LEU A 661 3.83 2.60 -28.03
CA LEU A 661 4.28 3.90 -28.55
C LEU A 661 5.68 4.26 -28.06
N ALA A 662 5.99 4.00 -26.78
CA ALA A 662 7.32 4.23 -26.20
C ALA A 662 8.40 3.38 -26.86
N ALA A 663 8.07 2.16 -27.27
CA ALA A 663 8.94 1.29 -28.05
C ALA A 663 9.02 1.71 -29.53
N GLY A 664 8.07 2.50 -30.04
CA GLY A 664 8.09 3.04 -31.40
C GLY A 664 7.08 2.41 -32.37
N SER A 665 6.14 1.59 -31.91
CA SER A 665 5.09 1.01 -32.76
C SER A 665 3.88 1.92 -32.89
N ALA A 666 3.21 1.84 -34.03
CA ALA A 666 1.81 2.20 -34.14
C ALA A 666 0.93 1.13 -33.45
N VAL A 667 -0.24 1.54 -32.97
CA VAL A 667 -1.06 0.72 -32.07
C VAL A 667 -2.49 0.59 -32.56
N ILE A 668 -2.98 -0.65 -32.58
CA ILE A 668 -4.41 -0.94 -32.72
C ILE A 668 -4.94 -1.46 -31.38
N LEU A 669 -5.81 -0.69 -30.73
CA LEU A 669 -6.43 -1.08 -29.48
C LEU A 669 -7.71 -1.88 -29.74
N LYS A 670 -7.69 -3.19 -29.42
CA LYS A 670 -8.86 -4.09 -29.43
C LYS A 670 -9.31 -4.34 -27.99
N PRO A 671 -10.27 -3.57 -27.45
CA PRO A 671 -10.76 -3.80 -26.09
C PRO A 671 -11.64 -5.06 -25.99
N ALA A 672 -11.76 -5.60 -24.78
CA ALA A 672 -12.81 -6.58 -24.48
C ALA A 672 -14.21 -5.97 -24.73
N PRO A 673 -15.19 -6.77 -25.21
CA PRO A 673 -16.52 -6.25 -25.53
C PRO A 673 -17.22 -5.44 -24.42
N PRO A 674 -17.08 -5.79 -23.12
CA PRO A 674 -17.66 -5.01 -22.00
C PRO A 674 -16.94 -3.70 -21.66
N ALA A 675 -15.90 -3.29 -22.40
CA ALA A 675 -15.07 -2.11 -22.08
C ALA A 675 -14.77 -1.23 -23.30
N ARG A 676 -15.64 -1.28 -24.32
CA ARG A 676 -15.42 -0.59 -25.59
C ARG A 676 -15.57 0.93 -25.47
N ARG A 677 -16.50 1.42 -24.63
CA ARG A 677 -16.72 2.85 -24.41
C ARG A 677 -15.56 3.47 -23.64
N CYS A 678 -15.04 2.78 -22.63
CA CYS A 678 -13.80 3.20 -21.95
C CYS A 678 -12.65 3.37 -22.96
N ALA A 679 -12.45 2.39 -23.85
CA ALA A 679 -11.39 2.45 -24.86
C ALA A 679 -11.58 3.60 -25.88
N VAL A 680 -12.82 3.98 -26.22
CA VAL A 680 -13.08 5.19 -27.02
C VAL A 680 -12.54 6.44 -26.32
N GLU A 681 -12.89 6.63 -25.05
CA GLU A 681 -12.47 7.83 -24.31
C GLU A 681 -10.94 7.87 -24.11
N LEU A 682 -10.29 6.71 -23.99
CA LEU A 682 -8.83 6.63 -24.00
C LEU A 682 -8.26 7.07 -25.35
N VAL A 683 -8.69 6.48 -26.46
CA VAL A 683 -8.15 6.82 -27.79
C VAL A 683 -8.35 8.30 -28.10
N ARG A 684 -9.50 8.88 -27.72
CA ARG A 684 -9.73 10.33 -27.75
C ARG A 684 -8.70 11.11 -26.92
N ALA A 685 -8.40 10.68 -25.70
CA ALA A 685 -7.39 11.33 -24.87
C ALA A 685 -6.00 11.28 -25.51
N PHE A 686 -5.62 10.18 -26.17
CA PHE A 686 -4.37 10.12 -26.93
C PHE A 686 -4.37 11.15 -28.09
N HIS A 687 -5.47 11.25 -28.85
CA HIS A 687 -5.57 12.23 -29.94
C HIS A 687 -5.57 13.68 -29.47
N ASP A 688 -6.26 14.00 -28.38
CA ASP A 688 -6.23 15.32 -27.75
C ASP A 688 -4.83 15.71 -27.26
N ALA A 689 -3.99 14.71 -26.95
CA ALA A 689 -2.59 14.91 -26.60
C ALA A 689 -1.69 15.20 -27.81
N GLY A 690 -2.25 15.15 -29.03
CA GLY A 690 -1.52 15.35 -30.29
C GLY A 690 -1.02 14.05 -30.94
N ILE A 691 -1.42 12.87 -30.44
CA ILE A 691 -1.09 11.59 -31.06
C ILE A 691 -1.93 11.41 -32.35
N PRO A 692 -1.32 11.15 -33.52
CA PRO A 692 -2.05 11.03 -34.78
C PRO A 692 -3.14 9.95 -34.78
N GLU A 693 -4.24 10.20 -35.52
CA GLU A 693 -5.40 9.30 -35.62
C GLU A 693 -5.08 7.93 -36.23
N ASP A 694 -4.09 7.87 -37.12
CA ASP A 694 -3.60 6.66 -37.78
C ASP A 694 -2.55 5.91 -36.93
N LEU A 695 -1.96 6.57 -35.93
CA LEU A 695 -0.95 5.98 -35.05
C LEU A 695 -1.56 5.18 -33.90
N VAL A 696 -2.69 5.63 -33.34
CA VAL A 696 -3.43 4.92 -32.29
C VAL A 696 -4.86 4.74 -32.74
N VAL A 697 -5.23 3.54 -33.18
CA VAL A 697 -6.55 3.28 -33.75
C VAL A 697 -7.38 2.36 -32.86
N LEU A 698 -8.64 2.73 -32.63
CA LEU A 698 -9.61 1.85 -31.98
C LEU A 698 -10.17 0.80 -32.95
N ALA A 699 -10.15 -0.46 -32.52
CA ALA A 699 -10.84 -1.58 -33.15
C ALA A 699 -11.88 -2.19 -32.18
N PRO A 700 -13.09 -1.60 -32.05
CA PRO A 700 -14.09 -2.00 -31.06
C PRO A 700 -14.91 -3.21 -31.54
N LEU A 701 -14.20 -4.29 -31.88
CA LEU A 701 -14.74 -5.48 -32.52
C LEU A 701 -15.33 -6.48 -31.52
N GLU A 702 -16.44 -7.11 -31.90
CA GLU A 702 -16.93 -8.32 -31.25
C GLU A 702 -15.99 -9.51 -31.52
N ASP A 703 -16.08 -10.53 -30.68
CA ASP A 703 -15.36 -11.78 -30.91
C ASP A 703 -15.95 -12.53 -32.11
N GLY A 704 -15.11 -12.82 -33.10
CA GLY A 704 -15.55 -13.37 -34.37
C GLY A 704 -14.43 -13.45 -35.41
N GLU A 705 -14.84 -13.55 -36.67
CA GLU A 705 -13.92 -13.77 -37.78
C GLU A 705 -13.06 -12.54 -38.08
N VAL A 706 -13.63 -11.34 -38.07
CA VAL A 706 -12.90 -10.07 -38.30
C VAL A 706 -11.89 -9.78 -37.18
N SER A 707 -12.26 -9.98 -35.91
CA SER A 707 -11.33 -9.79 -34.79
C SER A 707 -10.23 -10.85 -34.77
N ARG A 708 -10.53 -12.10 -35.16
CA ARG A 708 -9.52 -13.13 -35.41
C ARG A 708 -8.57 -12.72 -36.54
N HIS A 709 -9.10 -12.19 -37.66
CA HIS A 709 -8.30 -11.74 -38.78
C HIS A 709 -7.35 -10.62 -38.37
N LEU A 710 -7.81 -9.63 -37.60
CA LEU A 710 -6.96 -8.57 -37.03
C LEU A 710 -5.78 -9.13 -36.22
N VAL A 711 -6.04 -9.96 -35.21
CA VAL A 711 -4.96 -10.46 -34.33
C VAL A 711 -4.01 -11.43 -35.04
N THR A 712 -4.47 -12.09 -36.12
CA THR A 712 -3.65 -13.02 -36.91
C THR A 712 -3.07 -12.41 -38.18
N HIS A 713 -3.32 -11.12 -38.42
CA HIS A 713 -2.88 -10.43 -39.64
C HIS A 713 -1.35 -10.57 -39.81
N LYS A 714 -0.91 -10.71 -41.06
CA LYS A 714 0.52 -10.97 -41.36
C LYS A 714 1.42 -9.78 -40.98
N ASP A 715 0.90 -8.56 -41.11
CA ASP A 715 1.61 -7.31 -40.83
C ASP A 715 1.35 -6.79 -39.40
N VAL A 716 0.83 -7.65 -38.51
CA VAL A 716 0.82 -7.40 -37.06
C VAL A 716 2.02 -8.11 -36.44
N ASP A 717 2.96 -7.33 -35.93
CA ASP A 717 4.28 -7.79 -35.47
C ASP A 717 4.27 -8.27 -34.02
N ARG A 718 3.45 -7.65 -33.17
CA ARG A 718 3.33 -7.93 -31.74
C ARG A 718 1.87 -7.90 -31.30
N VAL A 719 1.53 -8.76 -30.36
CA VAL A 719 0.25 -8.72 -29.64
C VAL A 719 0.55 -8.59 -28.14
N VAL A 720 0.01 -7.56 -27.51
CA VAL A 720 0.00 -7.42 -26.05
C VAL A 720 -1.40 -7.83 -25.58
N LEU A 721 -1.49 -8.91 -24.82
CA LEU A 721 -2.74 -9.43 -24.28
C LEU A 721 -2.75 -9.26 -22.76
N THR A 722 -3.87 -8.77 -22.24
CA THR A 722 -4.20 -9.02 -20.84
C THR A 722 -5.57 -9.67 -20.76
N GLY A 723 -5.62 -10.87 -20.19
CA GLY A 723 -6.83 -11.70 -20.22
C GLY A 723 -6.59 -13.11 -19.69
N SER A 724 -7.37 -14.08 -20.16
CA SER A 724 -7.21 -15.47 -19.74
C SER A 724 -6.08 -16.19 -20.48
N TYR A 725 -5.45 -17.15 -19.80
CA TYR A 725 -4.50 -18.08 -20.44
C TYR A 725 -5.15 -18.82 -21.63
N ASP A 726 -6.43 -19.17 -21.52
CA ASP A 726 -7.16 -19.82 -22.62
C ASP A 726 -7.25 -18.95 -23.88
N THR A 727 -7.39 -17.62 -23.71
CA THR A 727 -7.38 -16.67 -24.84
C THR A 727 -6.00 -16.62 -25.49
N ALA A 728 -4.93 -16.59 -24.69
CA ALA A 728 -3.58 -16.60 -25.21
C ALA A 728 -3.26 -17.89 -25.98
N ARG A 729 -3.69 -19.04 -25.45
CA ARG A 729 -3.59 -20.34 -26.13
C ARG A 729 -4.40 -20.37 -27.41
N LEU A 730 -5.61 -19.79 -27.41
CA LEU A 730 -6.45 -19.68 -28.59
C LEU A 730 -5.78 -18.85 -29.69
N PHE A 731 -5.24 -17.67 -29.36
CA PHE A 731 -4.55 -16.80 -30.32
C PHE A 731 -3.36 -17.52 -30.96
N ARG A 732 -2.52 -18.17 -30.14
CA ARG A 732 -1.39 -18.95 -30.64
C ARG A 732 -1.80 -20.20 -31.41
N SER A 733 -2.98 -20.78 -31.14
CA SER A 733 -3.50 -21.88 -31.96
C SER A 733 -3.88 -21.45 -33.39
N TRP A 734 -4.24 -20.17 -33.57
CA TRP A 734 -4.56 -19.62 -34.89
C TRP A 734 -3.31 -19.20 -35.67
N LYS A 735 -2.33 -18.59 -34.99
CA LYS A 735 -1.03 -18.19 -35.55
C LYS A 735 0.08 -18.67 -34.60
N PRO A 736 0.61 -19.90 -34.80
CA PRO A 736 1.60 -20.50 -33.90
C PRO A 736 2.85 -19.67 -33.68
N ASP A 737 3.23 -18.81 -34.61
CA ASP A 737 4.38 -17.91 -34.54
C ASP A 737 4.00 -16.45 -34.20
N MET A 738 2.83 -16.20 -33.60
CA MET A 738 2.45 -14.88 -33.09
C MET A 738 3.37 -14.45 -31.93
N HIS A 739 4.06 -13.32 -32.04
CA HIS A 739 4.78 -12.74 -30.90
C HIS A 739 3.80 -12.13 -29.90
N LEU A 740 3.46 -12.92 -28.88
CA LEU A 740 2.48 -12.60 -27.85
C LEU A 740 3.20 -12.31 -26.53
N LEU A 741 2.99 -11.11 -26.00
CA LEU A 741 3.27 -10.77 -24.61
C LEU A 741 1.96 -10.79 -23.85
N GLY A 742 1.86 -11.66 -22.85
CA GLY A 742 0.61 -11.89 -22.15
C GLY A 742 0.76 -11.73 -20.65
N GLU A 743 -0.02 -10.84 -20.06
CA GLU A 743 -0.31 -10.88 -18.64
C GLU A 743 -1.62 -11.63 -18.45
N THR A 744 -1.58 -12.78 -17.78
CA THR A 744 -2.79 -13.56 -17.53
C THR A 744 -3.08 -13.70 -16.05
N SER A 745 -4.23 -14.30 -15.77
CA SER A 745 -4.83 -14.32 -14.45
C SER A 745 -4.00 -15.02 -13.36
N GLY A 746 -4.52 -15.03 -12.13
CA GLY A 746 -3.85 -15.58 -10.96
C GLY A 746 -4.79 -16.37 -10.07
N LYS A 747 -4.26 -17.40 -9.40
CA LYS A 747 -4.94 -18.06 -8.28
C LYS A 747 -4.24 -17.70 -6.98
N ASN A 748 -4.48 -16.48 -6.53
CA ASN A 748 -3.66 -15.84 -5.49
C ASN A 748 -4.11 -16.22 -4.08
N ALA A 749 -3.17 -16.16 -3.14
CA ALA A 749 -3.41 -16.50 -1.74
C ALA A 749 -2.79 -15.48 -0.78
N ILE A 750 -3.43 -15.32 0.38
CA ILE A 750 -2.79 -14.74 1.58
C ILE A 750 -2.59 -15.86 2.59
N ILE A 751 -1.34 -16.05 3.03
CA ILE A 751 -0.96 -16.97 4.11
C ILE A 751 -0.98 -16.17 5.42
N VAL A 752 -1.68 -16.68 6.44
CA VAL A 752 -1.72 -16.09 7.78
C VAL A 752 -1.14 -17.07 8.78
N THR A 753 -0.05 -16.67 9.42
CA THR A 753 0.62 -17.49 10.44
C THR A 753 0.11 -17.13 11.85
N PRO A 754 0.36 -17.98 12.85
CA PRO A 754 0.07 -17.66 14.25
C PRO A 754 0.75 -16.39 14.78
N SER A 755 1.80 -15.92 14.10
CA SER A 755 2.59 -14.73 14.44
C SER A 755 2.00 -13.44 13.85
N ALA A 756 0.90 -13.52 13.09
CA ALA A 756 0.26 -12.36 12.45
C ALA A 756 -0.52 -11.47 13.42
N ASP A 757 -0.75 -10.21 13.02
CA ASP A 757 -1.84 -9.41 13.59
C ASP A 757 -3.18 -9.87 12.96
N PRO A 758 -4.11 -10.48 13.74
CA PRO A 758 -5.32 -11.06 13.19
C PRO A 758 -6.25 -10.02 12.57
N ASP A 759 -6.31 -8.79 13.10
CA ASP A 759 -7.24 -7.76 12.62
C ASP A 759 -6.76 -7.22 11.27
N ILE A 760 -5.46 -6.94 11.15
CA ILE A 760 -4.84 -6.51 9.90
C ILE A 760 -4.94 -7.61 8.85
N ALA A 761 -4.65 -8.86 9.23
CA ALA A 761 -4.73 -9.99 8.32
C ALA A 761 -6.14 -10.19 7.75
N VAL A 762 -7.18 -10.08 8.60
CA VAL A 762 -8.58 -10.17 8.15
C VAL A 762 -8.95 -8.99 7.24
N ARG A 763 -8.62 -7.75 7.64
CA ARG A 763 -8.88 -6.55 6.83
C ARG A 763 -8.28 -6.70 5.43
N ASP A 764 -7.02 -7.09 5.36
CA ASP A 764 -6.28 -7.21 4.10
C ASP A 764 -6.79 -8.37 3.24
N ALA A 765 -7.18 -9.49 3.87
CA ALA A 765 -7.79 -10.63 3.18
C ALA A 765 -9.15 -10.28 2.58
N VAL A 766 -10.03 -9.62 3.34
CA VAL A 766 -11.36 -9.18 2.88
C VAL A 766 -11.22 -8.18 1.73
N TYR A 767 -10.39 -7.14 1.91
CA TYR A 767 -10.17 -6.16 0.84
C TYR A 767 -9.61 -6.81 -0.43
N SER A 768 -8.57 -7.66 -0.29
CA SER A 768 -7.95 -8.32 -1.43
C SER A 768 -8.86 -9.32 -2.14
N ALA A 769 -9.82 -9.92 -1.44
CA ALA A 769 -10.76 -10.89 -2.01
C ALA A 769 -11.95 -10.23 -2.72
N PHE A 770 -12.44 -9.09 -2.21
CA PHE A 770 -13.74 -8.56 -2.63
C PHE A 770 -13.70 -7.17 -3.26
N ALA A 771 -12.59 -6.43 -3.18
CA ALA A 771 -12.45 -5.18 -3.94
C ALA A 771 -12.70 -5.44 -5.44
N HIS A 772 -13.54 -4.60 -6.06
CA HIS A 772 -14.03 -4.81 -7.42
C HIS A 772 -14.71 -6.19 -7.65
N ALA A 773 -15.44 -6.67 -6.64
CA ALA A 773 -16.12 -7.97 -6.63
C ALA A 773 -15.20 -9.17 -6.91
N GLY A 774 -13.92 -9.08 -6.50
CA GLY A 774 -12.94 -10.13 -6.74
C GLY A 774 -12.51 -10.28 -8.22
N GLN A 775 -12.88 -9.32 -9.09
CA GLN A 775 -12.56 -9.33 -10.52
C GLN A 775 -11.19 -8.71 -10.79
N LYS A 776 -10.19 -9.03 -9.97
CA LYS A 776 -8.80 -8.62 -10.19
C LYS A 776 -7.98 -9.86 -10.45
N CYS A 777 -7.06 -9.79 -11.41
CA CYS A 777 -6.06 -10.85 -11.60
C CYS A 777 -5.25 -11.09 -10.31
N SER A 778 -5.07 -10.06 -9.48
CA SER A 778 -4.43 -10.09 -8.15
C SER A 778 -5.36 -10.42 -6.98
N ALA A 779 -6.66 -10.65 -7.20
CA ALA A 779 -7.60 -10.90 -6.10
C ALA A 779 -7.21 -12.13 -5.28
N SER A 780 -7.30 -12.03 -3.95
CA SER A 780 -7.03 -13.14 -3.05
C SER A 780 -8.19 -14.13 -3.07
N SER A 781 -8.05 -15.19 -3.86
CA SER A 781 -9.03 -16.27 -3.94
C SER A 781 -8.93 -17.24 -2.76
N LEU A 782 -7.77 -17.29 -2.11
CA LEU A 782 -7.45 -18.26 -1.06
C LEU A 782 -6.92 -17.55 0.20
N LEU A 783 -7.47 -17.94 1.34
CA LEU A 783 -6.92 -17.61 2.66
C LEU A 783 -6.36 -18.90 3.27
N VAL A 784 -5.04 -18.99 3.43
CA VAL A 784 -4.38 -20.18 3.98
C VAL A 784 -3.99 -19.89 5.43
N LEU A 785 -4.65 -20.56 6.37
CA LEU A 785 -4.42 -20.38 7.80
C LEU A 785 -3.50 -21.48 8.33
N VAL A 786 -2.38 -21.08 8.93
CA VAL A 786 -1.35 -22.01 9.42
C VAL A 786 -1.57 -22.32 10.90
N SER A 787 -1.57 -23.61 11.26
CA SER A 787 -1.58 -24.10 12.64
C SER A 787 -2.69 -23.46 13.50
N SER A 788 -2.34 -22.80 14.61
CA SER A 788 -3.30 -22.19 15.54
C SER A 788 -4.05 -20.99 14.95
N ALA A 789 -3.54 -20.33 13.89
CA ALA A 789 -4.32 -19.33 13.15
C ALA A 789 -5.58 -19.95 12.54
N GLY A 790 -5.50 -21.21 12.07
CA GLY A 790 -6.65 -21.96 11.55
C GLY A 790 -7.70 -22.34 12.60
N LYS A 791 -7.36 -22.22 13.89
CA LYS A 791 -8.22 -22.51 15.05
C LYS A 791 -8.66 -21.23 15.77
N SER A 792 -8.27 -20.05 15.27
CA SER A 792 -8.58 -18.76 15.90
C SER A 792 -10.05 -18.38 15.71
N GLU A 793 -10.80 -18.32 16.81
CA GLU A 793 -12.18 -17.83 16.81
C GLU A 793 -12.29 -16.37 16.38
N ARG A 794 -11.29 -15.54 16.73
CA ARG A 794 -11.25 -14.13 16.34
C ARG A 794 -11.12 -13.95 14.84
N ILE A 795 -10.18 -14.66 14.19
CA ILE A 795 -10.01 -14.62 12.73
C ILE A 795 -11.31 -15.06 12.05
N ALA A 796 -11.91 -16.17 12.50
CA ALA A 796 -13.15 -16.67 11.92
C ALA A 796 -14.31 -15.68 12.08
N ARG A 797 -14.52 -15.14 13.29
CA ARG A 797 -15.59 -14.17 13.58
C ARG A 797 -15.42 -12.89 12.78
N GLN A 798 -14.23 -12.29 12.80
CA GLN A 798 -13.99 -11.03 12.09
C GLN A 798 -14.03 -11.21 10.56
N LEU A 799 -13.52 -12.32 10.01
CA LEU A 799 -13.61 -12.59 8.58
C LEU A 799 -15.07 -12.63 8.11
N VAL A 800 -15.93 -13.34 8.85
CA VAL A 800 -17.36 -13.42 8.53
C VAL A 800 -18.04 -12.07 8.71
N ASP A 801 -17.78 -11.37 9.81
CA ASP A 801 -18.40 -10.08 10.09
C ASP A 801 -18.03 -9.01 9.06
N ALA A 802 -16.73 -8.83 8.81
CA ALA A 802 -16.23 -7.89 7.82
C ALA A 802 -16.77 -8.17 6.42
N THR A 803 -16.75 -9.43 6.00
CA THR A 803 -17.26 -9.83 4.68
C THR A 803 -18.77 -9.62 4.56
N ALA A 804 -19.55 -9.98 5.57
CA ALA A 804 -21.01 -9.83 5.56
C ALA A 804 -21.46 -8.36 5.63
N SER A 805 -20.58 -7.47 6.07
CA SER A 805 -20.85 -6.04 6.25
C SER A 805 -20.58 -5.19 5.02
N LEU A 806 -19.94 -5.76 3.98
CA LEU A 806 -19.64 -5.04 2.74
C LEU A 806 -20.92 -4.49 2.09
N ARG A 807 -20.93 -3.19 1.81
CA ARG A 807 -22.01 -2.52 1.07
C ARG A 807 -21.94 -2.87 -0.42
N VAL A 808 -22.82 -3.77 -0.85
CA VAL A 808 -22.92 -4.23 -2.24
C VAL A 808 -23.93 -3.39 -3.00
N ARG A 809 -23.47 -2.48 -3.86
CA ARG A 809 -24.33 -1.54 -4.60
C ARG A 809 -23.71 -1.17 -5.95
N LEU A 810 -24.53 -0.64 -6.85
CA LEU A 810 -24.07 -0.02 -8.10
C LEU A 810 -23.17 1.20 -7.82
N PRO A 811 -22.28 1.58 -8.76
CA PRO A 811 -21.30 2.65 -8.55
C PRO A 811 -21.89 4.07 -8.42
N LEU A 812 -23.17 4.26 -8.71
CA LEU A 812 -23.88 5.51 -8.41
C LEU A 812 -24.01 5.78 -6.89
N SER A 813 -23.85 4.73 -6.06
CA SER A 813 -23.89 4.84 -4.60
C SER A 813 -22.48 5.02 -4.08
N LEU A 814 -22.19 6.18 -3.48
CA LEU A 814 -20.83 6.51 -3.03
C LEU A 814 -20.39 5.72 -1.79
N ASP A 815 -21.33 5.11 -1.06
CA ASP A 815 -21.05 4.16 0.03
C ASP A 815 -20.74 2.73 -0.48
N SER A 816 -20.80 2.48 -1.79
CA SER A 816 -20.57 1.14 -2.35
C SER A 816 -19.13 0.69 -2.12
N GLN A 817 -18.95 -0.47 -1.47
CA GLN A 817 -17.63 -1.10 -1.27
C GLN A 817 -17.40 -2.25 -2.26
N MET A 818 -18.46 -2.72 -2.90
CA MET A 818 -18.40 -3.78 -3.90
C MET A 818 -19.45 -3.56 -4.98
N GLY A 819 -18.98 -3.36 -6.22
CA GLY A 819 -19.81 -3.25 -7.42
C GLY A 819 -20.31 -4.59 -7.95
N PRO A 820 -20.93 -4.60 -9.15
CA PRO A 820 -21.43 -5.81 -9.80
C PRO A 820 -20.31 -6.66 -10.41
N VAL A 821 -20.63 -7.93 -10.65
CA VAL A 821 -19.91 -8.78 -11.60
C VAL A 821 -20.24 -8.30 -13.01
N VAL A 822 -19.22 -7.95 -13.80
CA VAL A 822 -19.36 -7.27 -15.10
C VAL A 822 -20.06 -8.15 -16.14
N VAL A 823 -19.72 -9.45 -16.13
CA VAL A 823 -20.35 -10.46 -17.00
C VAL A 823 -21.13 -11.42 -16.10
N PRO A 824 -22.39 -11.11 -15.75
CA PRO A 824 -23.14 -11.83 -14.72
C PRO A 824 -23.48 -13.28 -15.09
N ASP A 825 -23.49 -13.60 -16.38
CA ASP A 825 -23.81 -14.92 -16.93
C ASP A 825 -22.57 -15.77 -17.23
N ASP A 826 -21.37 -15.34 -16.81
CA ASP A 826 -20.14 -16.14 -16.98
C ASP A 826 -20.25 -17.47 -16.21
N GLU A 827 -20.25 -18.59 -16.94
CA GLU A 827 -20.50 -19.93 -16.37
C GLU A 827 -19.49 -20.30 -15.28
N LYS A 828 -18.21 -19.88 -15.45
CA LYS A 828 -17.15 -20.13 -14.47
C LYS A 828 -17.47 -19.36 -13.18
N ALA A 829 -17.69 -18.05 -13.26
CA ALA A 829 -18.03 -17.21 -12.13
C ALA A 829 -19.29 -17.70 -11.40
N VAL A 830 -20.37 -18.03 -12.13
CA VAL A 830 -21.61 -18.56 -11.55
C VAL A 830 -21.35 -19.87 -10.80
N ARG A 831 -20.60 -20.81 -11.39
CA ARG A 831 -20.21 -22.06 -10.70
C ARG A 831 -19.45 -21.79 -9.40
N GLY A 832 -18.53 -20.82 -9.41
CA GLY A 832 -17.79 -20.34 -8.25
C GLY A 832 -18.67 -19.68 -7.17
N LEU A 833 -19.87 -19.20 -7.51
CA LEU A 833 -20.80 -18.58 -6.57
C LEU A 833 -21.88 -19.53 -6.06
N THR A 834 -22.21 -20.60 -6.80
CA THR A 834 -23.36 -21.45 -6.50
C THR A 834 -23.01 -22.87 -6.06
N THR A 835 -21.85 -23.41 -6.47
CA THR A 835 -21.58 -24.85 -6.39
C THR A 835 -20.34 -25.15 -5.54
N LEU A 836 -20.47 -26.03 -4.55
CA LEU A 836 -19.40 -26.44 -3.63
C LEU A 836 -18.70 -27.73 -4.08
N GLY A 837 -17.41 -27.82 -3.79
CA GLY A 837 -16.63 -29.06 -3.91
C GLY A 837 -16.91 -30.06 -2.79
N VAL A 838 -16.33 -31.27 -2.90
CA VAL A 838 -16.46 -32.31 -1.87
C VAL A 838 -15.81 -31.85 -0.56
N GLY A 839 -16.55 -31.91 0.54
CA GLY A 839 -16.08 -31.49 1.87
C GLY A 839 -16.15 -29.98 2.12
N GLU A 840 -16.40 -29.18 1.09
CA GLU A 840 -16.59 -27.74 1.23
C GLU A 840 -17.99 -27.41 1.78
N HIS A 841 -18.08 -26.31 2.52
CA HIS A 841 -19.35 -25.74 2.96
C HIS A 841 -19.29 -24.21 2.96
N TRP A 842 -20.45 -23.58 2.78
CA TRP A 842 -20.59 -22.14 2.88
C TRP A 842 -20.57 -21.71 4.36
N VAL A 843 -19.59 -20.89 4.73
CA VAL A 843 -19.64 -20.10 5.97
C VAL A 843 -20.48 -18.85 5.74
N LEU A 844 -20.33 -18.23 4.57
CA LEU A 844 -21.19 -17.18 4.07
C LEU A 844 -21.55 -17.50 2.61
N LYS A 845 -22.84 -17.70 2.33
CA LYS A 845 -23.31 -18.08 0.99
C LYS A 845 -23.61 -16.84 0.14
N PRO A 846 -23.05 -16.72 -1.08
CA PRO A 846 -23.41 -15.68 -2.03
C PRO A 846 -24.92 -15.66 -2.35
N ARG A 847 -25.46 -14.46 -2.56
CA ARG A 847 -26.83 -14.24 -3.01
C ARG A 847 -26.82 -13.25 -4.17
N TYR A 848 -27.50 -13.60 -5.25
CA TYR A 848 -27.74 -12.68 -6.36
C TYR A 848 -28.79 -11.63 -5.95
N LEU A 849 -28.48 -10.36 -6.18
CA LEU A 849 -29.34 -9.22 -5.83
C LEU A 849 -29.99 -8.56 -7.06
N GLY A 850 -29.69 -9.03 -8.28
CA GLY A 850 -30.05 -8.38 -9.55
C GLY A 850 -28.91 -7.53 -10.11
N ASP A 851 -28.98 -7.17 -11.39
CA ASP A 851 -28.04 -6.24 -12.07
C ASP A 851 -26.55 -6.61 -11.92
N GLY A 852 -26.24 -7.90 -11.88
CA GLY A 852 -24.88 -8.41 -11.67
C GLY A 852 -24.36 -8.29 -10.23
N LEU A 853 -25.14 -7.74 -9.30
CA LEU A 853 -24.76 -7.64 -7.89
C LEU A 853 -24.89 -9.00 -7.19
N TRP A 854 -23.82 -9.40 -6.49
CA TRP A 854 -23.76 -10.59 -5.67
C TRP A 854 -23.26 -10.23 -4.28
N THR A 855 -23.86 -10.77 -3.22
CA THR A 855 -23.21 -10.70 -1.90
C THR A 855 -21.96 -11.58 -1.88
N PRO A 856 -20.90 -11.20 -1.14
CA PRO A 856 -19.66 -11.98 -1.10
C PRO A 856 -19.86 -13.35 -0.44
N GLY A 857 -18.99 -14.30 -0.78
CA GLY A 857 -19.00 -15.68 -0.28
C GLY A 857 -17.73 -16.10 0.44
N ILE A 858 -17.88 -16.95 1.45
CA ILE A 858 -16.78 -17.62 2.15
C ILE A 858 -17.02 -19.13 2.13
N ARG A 859 -16.10 -19.87 1.51
CA ARG A 859 -16.04 -21.33 1.53
C ARG A 859 -15.05 -21.78 2.59
N ALA A 860 -15.42 -22.78 3.38
CA ALA A 860 -14.50 -23.49 4.26
C ALA A 860 -14.45 -24.97 3.90
N GLY A 861 -13.36 -25.64 4.28
CA GLY A 861 -13.11 -27.03 3.88
C GLY A 861 -12.42 -27.17 2.53
N VAL A 862 -11.90 -26.07 1.96
CA VAL A 862 -11.03 -26.12 0.78
C VAL A 862 -9.72 -26.79 1.19
N VAL A 863 -9.30 -27.79 0.41
CA VAL A 863 -8.06 -28.55 0.66
C VAL A 863 -7.12 -28.45 -0.55
N PRO A 864 -5.80 -28.60 -0.37
CA PRO A 864 -4.86 -28.66 -1.48
C PRO A 864 -5.29 -29.70 -2.52
N GLY A 865 -5.22 -29.33 -3.79
CA GLY A 865 -5.62 -30.17 -4.92
C GLY A 865 -7.13 -30.21 -5.24
N SER A 866 -7.99 -29.58 -4.42
CA SER A 866 -9.42 -29.46 -4.74
C SER A 866 -9.69 -28.55 -5.95
N GLU A 867 -10.89 -28.65 -6.55
CA GLU A 867 -11.27 -27.81 -7.68
C GLU A 867 -11.18 -26.31 -7.35
N PHE A 868 -11.69 -25.89 -6.19
CA PHE A 868 -11.62 -24.48 -5.79
C PHE A 868 -10.19 -24.02 -5.53
N HIS A 869 -9.31 -24.90 -5.05
CA HIS A 869 -7.89 -24.58 -4.90
C HIS A 869 -7.22 -24.32 -6.25
N LEU A 870 -7.53 -25.09 -7.29
CA LEU A 870 -6.84 -25.04 -8.58
C LEU A 870 -7.51 -24.15 -9.64
N THR A 871 -8.79 -23.77 -9.44
CA THR A 871 -9.57 -23.02 -10.43
C THR A 871 -9.78 -21.58 -9.98
N GLU A 872 -9.38 -20.62 -10.80
CA GLU A 872 -9.71 -19.21 -10.60
C GLU A 872 -11.11 -18.90 -11.13
N TYR A 873 -11.99 -18.34 -10.27
CA TYR A 873 -13.39 -18.07 -10.60
C TYR A 873 -13.70 -16.62 -11.00
N PHE A 874 -12.82 -15.66 -10.68
CA PHE A 874 -13.02 -14.24 -10.99
C PHE A 874 -14.35 -13.65 -10.48
N ALA A 875 -14.72 -14.04 -9.26
CA ALA A 875 -16.01 -13.75 -8.63
C ALA A 875 -15.81 -13.42 -7.14
N PRO A 876 -16.78 -12.79 -6.45
CA PRO A 876 -16.63 -12.37 -5.05
C PRO A 876 -16.75 -13.56 -4.08
N VAL A 877 -15.78 -14.47 -4.11
CA VAL A 877 -15.73 -15.67 -3.28
C VAL A 877 -14.30 -15.98 -2.83
N ILE A 878 -14.12 -16.20 -1.52
CA ILE A 878 -12.84 -16.64 -0.93
C ILE A 878 -12.95 -18.07 -0.39
N GLY A 879 -11.90 -18.87 -0.61
CA GLY A 879 -11.76 -20.21 -0.05
C GLY A 879 -10.78 -20.23 1.11
N VAL A 880 -11.20 -20.76 2.25
CA VAL A 880 -10.37 -20.89 3.45
C VAL A 880 -9.77 -22.30 3.52
N MET A 881 -8.45 -22.36 3.50
CA MET A 881 -7.64 -23.56 3.68
C MET A 881 -6.99 -23.55 5.06
N ARG A 882 -6.79 -24.74 5.63
CA ARG A 882 -6.07 -24.94 6.89
C ARG A 882 -4.96 -25.94 6.67
N VAL A 883 -3.77 -25.60 7.11
CA VAL A 883 -2.56 -26.43 7.03
C VAL A 883 -1.80 -26.35 8.35
N ASP A 884 -0.91 -27.30 8.62
CA ASP A 884 -0.24 -27.39 9.92
C ASP A 884 1.07 -26.59 9.97
N THR A 885 1.73 -26.39 8.82
CA THR A 885 3.01 -25.65 8.74
C THR A 885 3.03 -24.56 7.66
N LEU A 886 4.01 -23.66 7.75
CA LEU A 886 4.24 -22.64 6.74
C LEU A 886 4.70 -23.27 5.41
N GLU A 887 5.51 -24.31 5.48
CA GLU A 887 6.01 -25.06 4.33
C GLU A 887 4.84 -25.69 3.56
N GLU A 888 3.89 -26.34 4.24
CA GLU A 888 2.67 -26.86 3.61
C GLU A 888 1.83 -25.75 2.97
N ALA A 889 1.77 -24.57 3.59
CA ALA A 889 1.09 -23.41 3.02
C ALA A 889 1.76 -22.95 1.72
N ILE A 890 3.09 -22.85 1.72
CA ILE A 890 3.89 -22.48 0.54
C ILE A 890 3.72 -23.53 -0.56
N GLU A 891 3.77 -24.82 -0.22
CA GLU A 891 3.56 -25.92 -1.17
C GLU A 891 2.16 -25.85 -1.81
N ALA A 892 1.11 -25.62 -1.01
CA ALA A 892 -0.24 -25.45 -1.53
C ALA A 892 -0.33 -24.26 -2.50
N VAL A 893 0.17 -23.09 -2.10
CA VAL A 893 0.16 -21.90 -2.97
C VAL A 893 1.00 -22.11 -4.23
N ASN A 894 2.13 -22.78 -4.14
CA ASN A 894 2.99 -23.08 -5.30
C ASN A 894 2.42 -24.19 -6.20
N ALA A 895 1.49 -25.01 -5.72
CA ALA A 895 0.91 -26.10 -6.51
C ALA A 895 -0.12 -25.61 -7.56
N VAL A 896 -0.55 -24.35 -7.50
CA VAL A 896 -1.40 -23.76 -8.54
C VAL A 896 -0.58 -23.47 -9.81
N ASP A 897 -1.23 -23.56 -10.98
CA ASP A 897 -0.58 -23.33 -12.29
C ASP A 897 -0.16 -21.87 -12.53
N TYR A 898 -0.53 -20.98 -11.60
CA TYR A 898 -0.33 -19.54 -11.64
C TYR A 898 0.70 -19.09 -10.61
N GLY A 899 1.23 -17.89 -10.80
CA GLY A 899 2.24 -17.31 -9.92
C GLY A 899 2.24 -15.79 -9.99
N LEU A 900 1.06 -15.16 -9.86
CA LEU A 900 0.92 -13.71 -10.00
C LEU A 900 1.20 -12.97 -8.69
N THR A 901 0.28 -13.04 -7.73
CA THR A 901 0.42 -12.39 -6.42
C THR A 901 0.35 -13.39 -5.27
N SER A 902 1.09 -13.13 -4.19
CA SER A 902 0.95 -13.86 -2.92
C SER A 902 1.23 -12.94 -1.73
N GLY A 903 0.50 -13.15 -0.63
CA GLY A 903 0.66 -12.39 0.61
C GLY A 903 1.12 -13.26 1.78
N LEU A 904 1.90 -12.69 2.69
CA LEU A 904 2.22 -13.27 3.99
C LEU A 904 1.86 -12.28 5.11
N GLN A 905 1.06 -12.72 6.06
CA GLN A 905 0.79 -12.00 7.30
C GLN A 905 1.58 -12.67 8.42
N THR A 906 2.63 -12.01 8.91
CA THR A 906 3.50 -12.47 10.00
C THR A 906 4.29 -11.32 10.64
N LEU A 907 4.55 -11.40 11.94
CA LEU A 907 5.52 -10.53 12.63
C LEU A 907 6.86 -11.26 12.91
N ASP A 908 7.03 -12.47 12.38
CA ASP A 908 8.20 -13.31 12.55
C ASP A 908 9.14 -13.25 11.34
N ALA A 909 10.34 -12.70 11.55
CA ALA A 909 11.35 -12.57 10.50
C ALA A 909 11.87 -13.93 9.96
N SER A 910 11.84 -15.00 10.76
CA SER A 910 12.26 -16.33 10.31
C SER A 910 11.22 -16.99 9.40
N GLU A 911 9.93 -16.81 9.69
CA GLU A 911 8.85 -17.20 8.79
C GLU A 911 8.94 -16.43 7.48
N LEU A 912 9.19 -15.11 7.55
CA LEU A 912 9.39 -14.27 6.38
C LEU A 912 10.56 -14.75 5.51
N ALA A 913 11.70 -15.12 6.11
CA ALA A 913 12.87 -15.61 5.38
C ALA A 913 12.54 -16.88 4.58
N VAL A 914 11.91 -17.88 5.23
CA VAL A 914 11.51 -19.14 4.58
C VAL A 914 10.56 -18.87 3.40
N TRP A 915 9.59 -17.98 3.60
CA TRP A 915 8.63 -17.62 2.58
C TRP A 915 9.26 -16.87 1.40
N LEU A 916 10.10 -15.86 1.66
CA LEU A 916 10.80 -15.08 0.63
C LEU A 916 11.66 -15.97 -0.27
N ASP A 917 12.26 -17.03 0.26
CA ASP A 917 13.10 -17.94 -0.52
C ASP A 917 12.31 -18.95 -1.35
N SER A 918 11.10 -19.31 -0.91
CA SER A 918 10.39 -20.49 -1.42
C SER A 918 9.12 -20.18 -2.21
N ILE A 919 8.49 -19.02 -1.99
CA ILE A 919 7.23 -18.66 -2.67
C ILE A 919 7.44 -18.39 -4.17
N GLN A 920 6.55 -18.90 -5.01
CA GLN A 920 6.61 -18.78 -6.46
C GLN A 920 5.52 -17.84 -7.01
N ALA A 921 5.71 -16.54 -6.79
CA ALA A 921 4.86 -15.49 -7.36
C ALA A 921 5.69 -14.29 -7.82
N GLY A 922 5.26 -13.60 -8.86
CA GLY A 922 5.96 -12.43 -9.39
C GLY A 922 5.81 -11.18 -8.51
N ASN A 923 4.69 -11.00 -7.83
CA ASN A 923 4.45 -9.90 -6.88
C ASN A 923 4.16 -10.49 -5.50
N ILE A 924 4.94 -10.10 -4.50
CA ILE A 924 4.80 -10.64 -3.15
C ILE A 924 4.68 -9.51 -2.12
N TYR A 925 3.76 -9.69 -1.18
CA TYR A 925 3.35 -8.65 -0.24
C TYR A 925 3.41 -9.17 1.20
N VAL A 926 3.89 -8.35 2.13
CA VAL A 926 4.03 -8.72 3.55
C VAL A 926 3.34 -7.71 4.44
N ASN A 927 2.43 -8.18 5.30
CA ASN A 927 1.64 -7.38 6.24
C ASN A 927 0.84 -6.24 5.57
N ARG A 928 0.31 -6.52 4.38
CA ARG A 928 -0.61 -5.65 3.61
C ARG A 928 -1.47 -6.49 2.66
N GLY A 929 -2.43 -5.86 2.00
CA GLY A 929 -3.19 -6.46 0.89
C GLY A 929 -2.32 -6.76 -0.34
N ILE A 930 -2.78 -7.67 -1.20
CA ILE A 930 -2.05 -8.16 -2.38
C ILE A 930 -2.51 -7.52 -3.71
N THR A 931 -3.36 -6.50 -3.64
CA THR A 931 -3.91 -5.78 -4.79
C THR A 931 -3.51 -4.30 -4.76
N GLY A 932 -3.70 -3.58 -5.87
CA GLY A 932 -3.33 -2.16 -5.97
C GLY A 932 -1.82 -1.97 -6.10
N ALA A 933 -1.20 -2.69 -7.03
CA ALA A 933 0.18 -2.45 -7.40
C ALA A 933 0.31 -1.06 -8.02
N ILE A 934 1.31 -0.30 -7.63
CA ILE A 934 1.58 1.04 -8.15
C ILE A 934 2.78 0.93 -9.10
N VAL A 935 2.68 1.56 -10.27
CA VAL A 935 3.74 1.61 -11.30
C VAL A 935 5.06 2.02 -10.66
N ARG A 936 6.15 1.38 -11.10
CA ARG A 936 7.50 1.48 -10.54
C ARG A 936 7.65 1.00 -9.09
N ARG A 937 6.72 1.25 -8.16
CA ARG A 937 6.77 0.77 -6.76
C ARG A 937 6.72 -0.74 -6.69
N GLN A 938 5.70 -1.34 -7.31
CA GLN A 938 5.56 -2.79 -7.41
C GLN A 938 5.30 -3.19 -8.86
N PRO A 939 6.31 -3.16 -9.75
CA PRO A 939 6.15 -3.58 -11.14
C PRO A 939 5.37 -4.89 -11.22
N PHE A 940 4.34 -4.91 -12.07
CA PHE A 940 3.31 -5.93 -11.99
C PHE A 940 3.47 -6.97 -13.09
N GLY A 941 3.45 -8.25 -12.69
CA GLY A 941 3.48 -9.37 -13.63
C GLY A 941 3.84 -10.67 -12.94
N GLY A 942 3.40 -11.79 -13.51
CA GLY A 942 3.46 -13.10 -12.85
C GLY A 942 4.56 -14.04 -13.36
N TRP A 943 4.58 -15.23 -12.78
CA TRP A 943 5.33 -16.40 -13.25
C TRP A 943 4.36 -17.49 -13.69
N LYS A 944 4.89 -18.60 -14.25
CA LYS A 944 4.10 -19.73 -14.74
C LYS A 944 3.06 -19.25 -15.76
N ARG A 945 1.80 -19.69 -15.68
CA ARG A 945 0.76 -19.26 -16.64
C ARG A 945 0.35 -17.81 -16.49
N SER A 946 0.68 -17.14 -15.39
CA SER A 946 0.33 -15.74 -15.19
C SER A 946 1.09 -14.78 -16.11
N ALA A 947 2.16 -15.24 -16.80
CA ALA A 947 2.87 -14.44 -17.78
C ALA A 947 3.27 -15.28 -19.01
N ILE A 948 3.24 -14.66 -20.19
CA ILE A 948 3.54 -15.29 -21.49
C ILE A 948 4.56 -14.42 -22.23
N GLY A 949 5.55 -15.06 -22.84
CA GLY A 949 6.62 -14.37 -23.57
C GLY A 949 7.83 -14.04 -22.67
N SER A 950 8.30 -12.79 -22.70
CA SER A 950 9.50 -12.34 -21.96
C SER A 950 9.33 -12.34 -20.44
N THR A 951 8.10 -12.40 -19.93
CA THR A 951 7.75 -12.38 -18.49
C THR A 951 8.33 -11.18 -17.73
N THR A 952 8.56 -10.08 -18.44
CA THR A 952 8.95 -8.77 -17.90
C THR A 952 7.72 -8.06 -17.34
N LYS A 953 7.86 -7.28 -16.28
CA LYS A 953 6.73 -6.69 -15.57
C LYS A 953 6.28 -5.37 -16.16
N ALA A 954 4.97 -5.19 -16.35
CA ALA A 954 4.39 -3.89 -16.65
C ALA A 954 4.74 -2.87 -15.55
N GLY A 955 5.09 -1.66 -15.96
CA GLY A 955 5.55 -0.59 -15.06
C GLY A 955 6.93 -0.86 -14.46
N GLY A 956 7.65 -1.86 -14.98
CA GLY A 956 9.03 -2.20 -14.63
C GLY A 956 10.05 -1.66 -15.62
N PRO A 957 11.34 -1.81 -15.32
CA PRO A 957 12.43 -1.28 -16.13
C PRO A 957 12.68 -2.07 -17.43
N SER A 958 12.22 -3.33 -17.51
CA SER A 958 12.51 -4.22 -18.64
C SER A 958 11.36 -4.38 -19.63
N TYR A 959 10.19 -3.80 -19.35
CA TYR A 959 8.96 -4.09 -20.11
C TYR A 959 9.08 -3.79 -21.61
N LEU A 960 9.65 -2.62 -21.94
CA LEU A 960 9.76 -2.15 -23.32
C LEU A 960 10.68 -3.03 -24.20
N LEU A 961 11.63 -3.74 -23.60
CA LEU A 961 12.55 -4.62 -24.34
C LEU A 961 11.84 -5.77 -25.06
N GLY A 962 10.67 -6.18 -24.57
CA GLY A 962 9.86 -7.23 -25.20
C GLY A 962 9.02 -6.75 -26.39
N LEU A 963 8.91 -5.43 -26.60
CA LEU A 963 8.06 -4.81 -27.63
C LEU A 963 8.79 -4.50 -28.94
N GLY A 964 10.05 -4.93 -29.05
CA GLY A 964 10.87 -4.82 -30.26
C GLY A 964 11.91 -5.92 -30.31
N ASP A 965 12.99 -5.66 -31.04
CA ASP A 965 14.15 -6.54 -31.13
C ASP A 965 15.40 -5.79 -30.67
N VAL A 966 16.32 -6.47 -29.99
CA VAL A 966 17.64 -5.91 -29.63
C VAL A 966 18.67 -6.52 -30.56
N GLU A 967 19.29 -5.69 -31.38
CA GLU A 967 20.19 -6.13 -32.44
C GLU A 967 21.63 -5.65 -32.19
N PRO A 968 22.66 -6.42 -32.59
CA PRO A 968 24.03 -5.94 -32.60
C PRO A 968 24.17 -4.65 -33.41
N ALA A 969 25.00 -3.72 -32.94
CA ALA A 969 25.30 -2.48 -33.64
C ALA A 969 26.81 -2.22 -33.68
N ASP A 970 27.31 -1.74 -34.82
CA ASP A 970 28.72 -1.38 -34.97
C ASP A 970 29.05 -0.18 -34.07
N GLY A 971 30.03 -0.37 -33.18
CA GLY A 971 30.31 0.51 -32.05
C GLY A 971 30.91 1.88 -32.40
N GLN A 972 30.16 2.75 -33.09
CA GLN A 972 30.44 4.18 -33.11
C GLN A 972 29.72 4.86 -31.94
N GLY A 973 30.43 5.11 -30.84
CA GLY A 973 29.92 6.00 -29.79
C GLY A 973 30.26 5.63 -28.35
N VAL A 974 30.70 4.40 -28.08
CA VAL A 974 31.11 4.02 -26.72
C VAL A 974 32.50 4.61 -26.48
N LYS A 975 32.59 5.72 -25.73
CA LYS A 975 33.84 6.10 -25.04
C LYS A 975 34.34 4.84 -24.37
N GLU A 976 35.57 4.42 -24.68
CA GLU A 976 36.15 3.20 -24.13
C GLU A 976 35.78 3.10 -22.64
N LEU A 977 35.02 2.06 -22.28
CA LEU A 977 34.79 1.64 -20.90
C LEU A 977 36.11 1.34 -20.14
N ALA A 978 37.26 1.68 -20.73
CA ALA A 978 38.61 1.61 -20.20
C ALA A 978 38.80 2.37 -18.88
N ASP A 979 37.94 3.37 -18.57
CA ASP A 979 38.04 4.13 -17.32
C ASP A 979 37.03 3.72 -16.22
N GLN A 980 36.13 2.76 -16.47
CA GLN A 980 35.29 2.17 -15.42
C GLN A 980 35.94 0.88 -14.90
N GLY A 981 36.80 1.05 -13.89
CA GLY A 981 37.78 0.06 -13.41
C GLY A 981 37.32 -1.38 -13.23
N THR A 982 38.24 -2.30 -13.56
CA THR A 982 38.45 -3.64 -12.98
C THR A 982 37.22 -4.32 -12.35
N ALA A 983 36.11 -4.43 -13.07
CA ALA A 983 35.03 -5.33 -12.68
C ALA A 983 35.58 -6.75 -12.76
N ALA A 984 35.94 -7.34 -11.62
CA ALA A 984 36.40 -8.72 -11.60
C ALA A 984 35.29 -9.61 -12.17
N LEU A 985 35.58 -10.29 -13.28
CA LEU A 985 34.70 -11.31 -13.81
C LEU A 985 34.55 -12.42 -12.78
N ASP A 986 33.37 -13.06 -12.77
CA ASP A 986 33.21 -14.32 -12.02
C ASP A 986 34.28 -15.31 -12.53
N PRO A 987 35.05 -15.98 -11.66
CA PRO A 987 36.10 -16.90 -12.09
C PRO A 987 35.61 -17.99 -13.05
N ARG A 988 34.36 -18.45 -12.89
CA ARG A 988 33.73 -19.42 -13.80
C ARG A 988 33.52 -18.80 -15.17
N VAL A 989 33.03 -17.56 -15.24
CA VAL A 989 32.83 -16.81 -16.49
C VAL A 989 34.17 -16.51 -17.17
N ALA A 990 35.18 -16.09 -16.43
CA ALA A 990 36.52 -15.88 -16.95
C ALA A 990 37.09 -17.18 -17.56
N SER A 991 36.93 -18.31 -16.87
CA SER A 991 37.37 -19.62 -17.35
C SER A 991 36.70 -20.03 -18.67
N LEU A 992 35.43 -19.66 -18.90
CA LEU A 992 34.76 -19.93 -20.19
C LEU A 992 35.41 -19.14 -21.32
N CYS A 993 35.72 -17.85 -21.10
CA CYS A 993 36.38 -16.99 -22.07
C CYS A 993 37.81 -17.48 -22.37
N ASP A 994 38.57 -17.84 -21.35
CA ASP A 994 39.95 -18.30 -21.49
C ASP A 994 40.03 -19.61 -22.29
N ALA A 995 39.07 -20.52 -22.08
CA ALA A 995 38.99 -21.81 -22.75
C ALA A 995 38.87 -21.73 -24.29
N VAL A 996 38.40 -20.59 -24.81
CA VAL A 996 38.23 -20.36 -26.26
C VAL A 996 39.14 -19.26 -26.82
N SER A 997 39.86 -18.54 -25.97
CA SER A 997 40.64 -17.35 -26.35
C SER A 997 41.64 -17.58 -27.50
N GLY A 998 42.27 -18.76 -27.57
CA GLY A 998 43.19 -19.13 -28.65
C GLY A 998 42.52 -19.63 -29.94
N GLN A 999 41.19 -19.70 -29.98
CA GLN A 999 40.38 -20.20 -31.11
C GLN A 999 39.52 -19.10 -31.73
N LEU A 1000 39.37 -17.96 -31.06
CA LEU A 1000 38.60 -16.81 -31.54
C LEU A 1000 39.49 -15.81 -32.27
N GLY A 1001 38.93 -15.12 -33.26
CA GLY A 1001 39.56 -13.94 -33.85
C GLY A 1001 39.64 -12.77 -32.85
N GLU A 1002 40.54 -11.81 -33.11
CA GLU A 1002 40.77 -10.65 -32.22
C GLU A 1002 39.51 -9.81 -32.00
N ALA A 1003 38.70 -9.64 -33.05
CA ALA A 1003 37.45 -8.90 -33.00
C ALA A 1003 36.41 -9.59 -32.09
N ASP A 1004 36.17 -10.89 -32.27
CA ASP A 1004 35.23 -11.67 -31.45
C ASP A 1004 35.68 -11.76 -29.99
N LEU A 1005 36.98 -11.96 -29.74
CA LEU A 1005 37.52 -11.99 -28.38
C LEU A 1005 37.34 -10.64 -27.67
N THR A 1006 37.57 -9.53 -28.37
CA THR A 1006 37.39 -8.17 -27.84
C THR A 1006 35.92 -7.86 -27.58
N GLY A 1007 35.03 -8.23 -28.51
CA GLY A 1007 33.58 -8.10 -28.37
C GLY A 1007 33.05 -8.90 -27.17
N LEU A 1008 33.45 -10.17 -27.08
CA LEU A 1008 33.09 -11.05 -25.97
C LEU A 1008 33.53 -10.46 -24.62
N ARG A 1009 34.82 -10.07 -24.48
CA ARG A 1009 35.32 -9.48 -23.22
C ARG A 1009 34.55 -8.23 -22.81
N ARG A 1010 34.21 -7.36 -23.76
CA ARG A 1010 33.40 -6.15 -23.51
C ARG A 1010 32.02 -6.51 -22.98
N ALA A 1011 31.35 -7.49 -23.58
CA ALA A 1011 30.05 -7.96 -23.13
C ALA A 1011 30.12 -8.56 -21.71
N LEU A 1012 31.15 -9.35 -21.41
CA LEU A 1012 31.34 -9.93 -20.07
C LEU A 1012 31.55 -8.86 -18.98
N VAL A 1013 32.27 -7.78 -19.31
CA VAL A 1013 32.45 -6.63 -18.41
C VAL A 1013 31.13 -5.87 -18.22
N ALA A 1014 30.35 -5.69 -19.29
CA ALA A 1014 29.04 -5.05 -19.23
C ALA A 1014 28.07 -5.87 -18.34
N ASP A 1015 28.02 -7.19 -18.50
CA ASP A 1015 27.25 -8.10 -17.65
C ASP A 1015 27.69 -7.99 -16.18
N ALA A 1016 29.00 -7.97 -15.92
CA ALA A 1016 29.53 -7.82 -14.56
C ALA A 1016 29.14 -6.47 -13.94
N SER A 1017 29.09 -5.41 -14.73
CA SER A 1017 28.63 -4.08 -14.31
C SER A 1017 27.14 -4.10 -13.98
N ALA A 1018 26.30 -4.53 -14.93
CA ALA A 1018 24.84 -4.61 -14.78
C ALA A 1018 24.42 -5.54 -13.64
N TRP A 1019 25.17 -6.63 -13.39
CA TRP A 1019 24.95 -7.50 -12.25
C TRP A 1019 25.21 -6.79 -10.92
N ARG A 1020 26.26 -5.97 -10.81
CA ARG A 1020 26.56 -5.23 -9.58
C ARG A 1020 25.57 -4.10 -9.31
N SER A 1021 25.03 -3.47 -10.35
CA SER A 1021 24.16 -2.29 -10.22
C SER A 1021 22.66 -2.61 -10.25
N ALA A 1022 22.25 -3.71 -10.88
CA ALA A 1022 20.83 -4.01 -11.09
C ALA A 1022 20.47 -5.48 -10.80
N TYR A 1023 21.05 -6.45 -11.52
CA TYR A 1023 20.53 -7.83 -11.52
C TYR A 1023 20.92 -8.67 -10.29
N GLY A 1024 22.08 -8.39 -9.70
CA GLY A 1024 22.62 -9.11 -8.54
C GLY A 1024 22.34 -8.42 -7.20
N VAL A 1025 21.48 -7.39 -7.18
CA VAL A 1025 21.15 -6.62 -5.97
C VAL A 1025 19.64 -6.52 -5.80
N ASN A 1026 19.19 -6.47 -4.54
CA ASN A 1026 17.82 -6.14 -4.20
C ASN A 1026 17.70 -4.62 -4.12
N ARG A 1027 16.92 -3.99 -5.03
CA ARG A 1027 16.83 -2.53 -5.10
C ARG A 1027 15.49 -2.06 -4.55
N ASP A 1028 15.53 -1.26 -3.50
CA ASP A 1028 14.36 -0.46 -3.12
C ASP A 1028 14.16 0.65 -4.17
N VAL A 1029 13.08 0.59 -4.93
CA VAL A 1029 12.84 1.43 -6.11
C VAL A 1029 12.19 2.77 -5.77
N THR A 1030 11.70 2.94 -4.54
CA THR A 1030 11.05 4.17 -4.07
C THR A 1030 11.54 4.68 -2.73
N ALA A 1031 12.08 3.81 -1.87
CA ALA A 1031 12.64 4.15 -0.56
C ALA A 1031 11.67 4.91 0.35
N LEU A 1032 10.39 4.50 0.37
CA LEU A 1032 9.41 5.04 1.31
C LEU A 1032 9.76 4.61 2.74
N ALA A 1033 9.54 5.48 3.72
CA ALA A 1033 9.79 5.15 5.12
C ALA A 1033 8.80 4.10 5.64
N CYS A 1034 7.53 4.22 5.25
CA CYS A 1034 6.43 3.35 5.67
C CYS A 1034 6.39 2.00 4.96
N GLU A 1035 7.04 1.87 3.80
CA GLU A 1035 6.95 0.68 2.97
C GLU A 1035 8.23 0.44 2.17
N ARG A 1036 8.78 -0.76 2.30
CA ARG A 1036 9.94 -1.19 1.53
C ARG A 1036 9.48 -1.84 0.24
N ASN A 1037 9.89 -1.28 -0.90
CA ASN A 1037 9.46 -1.70 -2.24
C ASN A 1037 10.64 -2.19 -3.06
N VAL A 1038 10.95 -3.48 -2.94
CA VAL A 1038 12.14 -4.09 -3.54
C VAL A 1038 11.81 -4.72 -4.88
N LEU A 1039 12.53 -4.30 -5.93
CA LEU A 1039 12.66 -5.06 -7.17
C LEU A 1039 13.91 -5.95 -7.08
N ARG A 1040 13.74 -7.25 -7.30
CA ARG A 1040 14.83 -8.22 -7.37
C ARG A 1040 14.68 -9.17 -8.55
N TYR A 1041 15.75 -9.87 -8.89
CA TYR A 1041 15.78 -10.86 -9.96
C TYR A 1041 16.10 -12.23 -9.40
N ARG A 1042 15.28 -13.24 -9.73
CA ARG A 1042 15.44 -14.62 -9.28
C ARG A 1042 15.93 -15.49 -10.43
N PRO A 1043 16.92 -16.36 -10.23
CA PRO A 1043 17.35 -17.29 -11.26
C PRO A 1043 16.20 -18.21 -11.69
N THR A 1044 16.28 -18.67 -12.94
CA THR A 1044 15.38 -19.68 -13.47
C THR A 1044 16.15 -20.64 -14.36
N ASP A 1045 15.59 -21.84 -14.51
CA ASP A 1045 16.18 -22.86 -15.35
C ASP A 1045 15.94 -22.54 -16.82
N VAL A 1046 16.97 -22.74 -17.64
CA VAL A 1046 16.92 -22.40 -19.07
C VAL A 1046 17.53 -23.52 -19.91
N LEU A 1047 16.83 -23.87 -20.98
CA LEU A 1047 17.34 -24.73 -22.03
C LEU A 1047 17.95 -23.88 -23.14
N VAL A 1048 19.20 -24.10 -23.48
CA VAL A 1048 19.93 -23.38 -24.53
C VAL A 1048 20.20 -24.31 -25.69
N ARG A 1049 19.90 -23.88 -26.92
CA ARG A 1049 20.26 -24.59 -28.15
C ARG A 1049 21.26 -23.77 -28.94
N ALA A 1050 22.41 -24.36 -29.26
CA ALA A 1050 23.32 -23.87 -30.29
C ALA A 1050 23.17 -24.75 -31.54
N GLY A 1051 22.50 -24.21 -32.56
CA GLY A 1051 22.31 -24.86 -33.86
C GLY A 1051 23.61 -24.99 -34.66
N VAL A 1052 23.54 -25.72 -35.77
CA VAL A 1052 24.68 -25.88 -36.70
C VAL A 1052 25.16 -24.51 -37.17
N GLY A 1053 26.47 -24.28 -37.14
CA GLY A 1053 27.06 -23.00 -37.57
C GLY A 1053 26.96 -21.86 -36.54
N THR A 1054 26.49 -22.12 -35.31
CA THR A 1054 26.55 -21.11 -34.24
C THR A 1054 28.01 -20.78 -33.91
N GLU A 1055 28.34 -19.50 -33.88
CA GLU A 1055 29.70 -19.04 -33.55
C GLU A 1055 30.09 -19.39 -32.10
N LEU A 1056 31.34 -19.80 -31.91
CA LEU A 1056 31.84 -20.21 -30.59
C LEU A 1056 31.80 -19.07 -29.57
N ALA A 1057 32.06 -17.84 -30.01
CA ALA A 1057 31.97 -16.64 -29.17
C ALA A 1057 30.53 -16.41 -28.65
N ASP A 1058 29.53 -16.68 -29.48
CA ASP A 1058 28.12 -16.46 -29.16
C ASP A 1058 27.60 -17.51 -28.17
N VAL A 1059 28.04 -18.78 -28.33
CA VAL A 1059 27.81 -19.82 -27.33
C VAL A 1059 28.39 -19.39 -25.98
N VAL A 1060 29.65 -18.94 -25.95
CA VAL A 1060 30.31 -18.52 -24.70
C VAL A 1060 29.64 -17.29 -24.08
N ARG A 1061 29.23 -16.31 -24.89
CA ARG A 1061 28.52 -15.11 -24.46
C ARG A 1061 27.23 -15.43 -23.70
N VAL A 1062 26.40 -16.30 -24.26
CA VAL A 1062 25.10 -16.69 -23.68
C VAL A 1062 25.30 -17.58 -22.46
N MET A 1063 26.24 -18.53 -22.54
CA MET A 1063 26.55 -19.40 -21.41
C MET A 1063 27.15 -18.62 -20.23
N ALA A 1064 27.93 -17.58 -20.49
CA ALA A 1064 28.44 -16.70 -19.45
C ALA A 1064 27.32 -15.94 -18.72
N ALA A 1065 26.31 -15.45 -19.44
CA ALA A 1065 25.12 -14.84 -18.84
C ALA A 1065 24.38 -15.84 -17.93
N GLY A 1066 24.15 -17.06 -18.41
CA GLY A 1066 23.51 -18.12 -17.62
C GLY A 1066 24.30 -18.52 -16.37
N VAL A 1067 25.62 -18.72 -16.49
CA VAL A 1067 26.51 -19.04 -15.36
C VAL A 1067 26.55 -17.90 -14.33
N ARG A 1068 26.51 -16.65 -14.79
CA ARG A 1068 26.43 -15.47 -13.93
C ARG A 1068 25.09 -15.40 -13.20
N ALA A 1069 23.99 -15.69 -13.88
CA ALA A 1069 22.64 -15.70 -13.32
C ALA A 1069 22.48 -16.78 -12.23
N GLY A 1070 23.17 -17.92 -12.37
CA GLY A 1070 23.25 -18.96 -11.35
C GLY A 1070 22.08 -19.96 -11.33
N GLY A 1071 21.16 -19.87 -12.29
CA GLY A 1071 20.13 -20.90 -12.54
C GLY A 1071 20.70 -22.15 -13.21
N PHE A 1072 19.95 -23.24 -13.23
CA PHE A 1072 20.38 -24.44 -13.94
C PHE A 1072 20.29 -24.23 -15.47
N VAL A 1073 21.36 -24.57 -16.18
CA VAL A 1073 21.43 -24.43 -17.65
C VAL A 1073 21.72 -25.78 -18.30
N SER A 1074 20.84 -26.16 -19.23
CA SER A 1074 21.04 -27.31 -20.12
C SER A 1074 21.37 -26.79 -21.51
N LEU A 1075 22.58 -27.04 -22.00
CA LEU A 1075 23.06 -26.67 -23.32
C LEU A 1075 23.01 -27.87 -24.27
N SER A 1076 22.22 -27.74 -25.33
CA SER A 1076 22.20 -28.62 -26.50
C SER A 1076 23.04 -28.01 -27.61
N VAL A 1077 24.01 -28.75 -28.14
CA VAL A 1077 24.85 -28.33 -29.27
C VAL A 1077 24.68 -29.28 -30.45
N ALA A 1078 24.69 -28.74 -31.67
CA ALA A 1078 24.67 -29.57 -32.88
C ALA A 1078 26.01 -30.29 -33.11
N ASP A 1079 27.12 -29.62 -32.79
CA ASP A 1079 28.48 -30.11 -32.99
C ASP A 1079 29.24 -30.20 -31.66
N ARG A 1080 30.28 -31.07 -31.60
CA ARG A 1080 31.10 -31.23 -30.40
C ARG A 1080 31.88 -29.93 -30.11
N LEU A 1081 31.73 -29.42 -28.88
CA LEU A 1081 32.51 -28.28 -28.39
C LEU A 1081 34.00 -28.63 -28.21
N PRO A 1082 34.91 -27.65 -28.29
CA PRO A 1082 36.29 -27.82 -27.89
C PRO A 1082 36.40 -28.34 -26.45
N GLN A 1083 37.27 -29.32 -26.20
CA GLN A 1083 37.40 -29.97 -24.89
C GLN A 1083 37.65 -28.98 -23.73
N PRO A 1084 38.49 -27.94 -23.88
CA PRO A 1084 38.68 -26.95 -22.81
C PRO A 1084 37.38 -26.24 -22.43
N LEU A 1085 36.55 -25.88 -23.42
CA LEU A 1085 35.27 -25.22 -23.18
C LEU A 1085 34.27 -26.19 -22.54
N GLN A 1086 34.19 -27.43 -23.02
CA GLN A 1086 33.29 -28.44 -22.43
C GLN A 1086 33.62 -28.67 -20.95
N ASN A 1087 34.90 -28.77 -20.60
CA ASN A 1087 35.34 -28.93 -19.22
C ASN A 1087 34.98 -27.71 -18.36
N ALA A 1088 35.17 -26.49 -18.90
CA ALA A 1088 34.84 -25.26 -18.20
C ALA A 1088 33.32 -25.11 -17.97
N LEU A 1089 32.50 -25.46 -18.95
CA LEU A 1089 31.03 -25.49 -18.82
C LEU A 1089 30.56 -26.48 -17.75
N GLN A 1090 31.09 -27.71 -17.76
CA GLN A 1090 30.77 -28.72 -16.76
C GLN A 1090 31.22 -28.30 -15.35
N ALA A 1091 32.42 -27.72 -15.23
CA ALA A 1091 32.90 -27.16 -13.96
C ALA A 1091 32.04 -26.01 -13.45
N ALA A 1092 31.39 -25.26 -14.35
CA ALA A 1092 30.42 -24.22 -14.02
C ALA A 1092 29.01 -24.75 -13.72
N GLY A 1093 28.78 -26.07 -13.81
CA GLY A 1093 27.49 -26.71 -13.52
C GLY A 1093 26.53 -26.81 -14.71
N VAL A 1094 27.00 -26.52 -15.93
CA VAL A 1094 26.19 -26.61 -17.16
C VAL A 1094 26.12 -28.05 -17.64
N GLN A 1095 24.91 -28.55 -17.92
CA GLN A 1095 24.73 -29.83 -18.59
C GLN A 1095 24.86 -29.66 -20.09
N VAL A 1096 25.80 -30.36 -20.73
CA VAL A 1096 26.04 -30.28 -22.18
C VAL A 1096 25.64 -31.59 -22.85
N ALA A 1097 24.78 -31.51 -23.86
CA ALA A 1097 24.38 -32.63 -24.72
C ALA A 1097 24.66 -32.31 -26.18
N VAL A 1098 25.09 -33.32 -26.95
CA VAL A 1098 25.23 -33.22 -28.41
C VAL A 1098 24.00 -33.85 -29.04
N GLU A 1099 23.17 -33.04 -29.68
CA GLU A 1099 21.89 -33.44 -30.26
C GLU A 1099 21.81 -32.92 -31.70
N ASP A 1100 21.48 -33.79 -32.66
CA ASP A 1100 21.13 -33.33 -34.00
C ASP A 1100 19.80 -32.55 -33.99
N GLN A 1101 19.45 -31.93 -35.12
CA GLN A 1101 18.24 -31.11 -35.20
C GLN A 1101 16.96 -31.91 -34.94
N GLY A 1102 16.88 -33.15 -35.41
CA GLY A 1102 15.69 -33.98 -35.25
C GLY A 1102 15.47 -34.40 -33.80
N ALA A 1103 16.54 -34.78 -33.10
CA ALA A 1103 16.49 -35.10 -31.68
C ALA A 1103 16.11 -33.88 -30.83
N TRP A 1104 16.68 -32.71 -31.16
CA TRP A 1104 16.33 -31.45 -30.50
C TRP A 1104 14.86 -31.07 -30.71
N ASP A 1105 14.37 -31.13 -31.95
CA ASP A 1105 12.97 -30.80 -32.26
C ASP A 1105 12.01 -31.75 -31.53
N ALA A 1106 12.33 -33.05 -31.47
CA ALA A 1106 11.54 -34.02 -30.71
C ALA A 1106 11.51 -33.70 -29.21
N ARG A 1107 12.65 -33.33 -28.61
CA ARG A 1107 12.75 -32.93 -27.20
C ARG A 1107 11.96 -31.66 -26.92
N LEU A 1108 12.04 -30.66 -27.80
CA LEU A 1108 11.31 -29.40 -27.66
C LEU A 1108 9.78 -29.62 -27.80
N ALA A 1109 9.36 -30.49 -28.71
CA ALA A 1109 7.96 -30.88 -28.85
C ALA A 1109 7.44 -31.66 -27.62
N GLU A 1110 8.23 -32.60 -27.08
CA GLU A 1110 7.90 -33.33 -25.86
C GLU A 1110 7.78 -32.40 -24.66
N LEU A 1111 8.70 -31.44 -24.52
CA LEU A 1111 8.67 -30.41 -23.48
C LEU A 1111 7.38 -29.59 -23.55
N SER A 1112 6.96 -29.20 -24.75
CA SER A 1112 5.68 -28.51 -24.97
C SER A 1112 4.48 -29.37 -24.55
N ALA A 1113 4.50 -30.66 -24.89
CA ALA A 1113 3.43 -31.60 -24.55
C ALA A 1113 3.38 -31.96 -23.05
N SER A 1114 4.49 -31.82 -22.34
CA SER A 1114 4.61 -32.17 -20.91
C SER A 1114 3.86 -31.21 -19.97
N GLY A 1115 3.50 -30.02 -20.44
CA GLY A 1115 2.87 -28.97 -19.61
C GLY A 1115 3.83 -28.31 -18.61
N GLY A 1116 5.16 -28.33 -18.87
CA GLY A 1116 6.15 -27.68 -18.01
C GLY A 1116 5.95 -26.17 -17.92
N LEU A 1117 5.45 -25.70 -16.77
CA LEU A 1117 5.04 -24.31 -16.58
C LEU A 1117 6.22 -23.34 -16.54
N GLY A 1118 6.19 -22.32 -17.40
CA GLY A 1118 7.19 -21.24 -17.41
C GLY A 1118 8.56 -21.68 -17.91
N THR A 1119 8.59 -22.70 -18.77
CA THR A 1119 9.83 -23.20 -19.35
C THR A 1119 10.43 -22.18 -20.30
N ARG A 1120 11.74 -21.93 -20.19
CA ARG A 1120 12.46 -20.96 -21.02
C ARG A 1120 13.47 -21.62 -21.94
N VAL A 1121 13.46 -21.22 -23.22
CA VAL A 1121 14.34 -21.77 -24.24
C VAL A 1121 15.05 -20.65 -24.99
N ARG A 1122 16.38 -20.60 -24.90
CA ARG A 1122 17.23 -19.69 -25.66
C ARG A 1122 17.79 -20.41 -26.88
N ILE A 1123 17.47 -19.95 -28.08
CA ILE A 1123 17.87 -20.59 -29.34
C ILE A 1123 18.87 -19.70 -30.07
N LEU A 1124 20.04 -20.28 -30.33
CA LEU A 1124 21.17 -19.68 -31.04
C LEU A 1124 21.32 -20.37 -32.39
N GLY A 1125 21.77 -19.60 -33.37
CA GLY A 1125 22.08 -20.06 -34.71
C GLY A 1125 23.21 -19.23 -35.32
N PRO A 1126 23.57 -19.48 -36.57
CA PRO A 1126 24.57 -18.67 -37.27
C PRO A 1126 24.11 -17.21 -37.39
N ARG A 1127 25.05 -16.27 -37.42
CA ARG A 1127 24.77 -14.81 -37.34
C ARG A 1127 23.94 -14.30 -38.52
N GLU A 1128 24.03 -14.95 -39.67
CA GLU A 1128 23.24 -14.66 -40.88
C GLU A 1128 21.78 -15.16 -40.80
N GLU A 1129 21.45 -16.05 -39.86
CA GLU A 1129 20.07 -16.48 -39.65
C GLU A 1129 19.32 -15.44 -38.81
N THR A 1130 18.14 -15.05 -39.28
CA THR A 1130 17.31 -14.04 -38.60
C THR A 1130 16.62 -14.60 -37.35
N SER A 1131 16.36 -13.73 -36.37
CA SER A 1131 15.58 -14.07 -35.16
C SER A 1131 14.17 -14.58 -35.51
N ALA A 1132 13.56 -14.01 -36.55
CA ALA A 1132 12.26 -14.41 -37.08
C ALA A 1132 12.26 -15.83 -37.65
N ALA A 1133 13.33 -16.26 -38.35
CA ALA A 1133 13.44 -17.61 -38.87
C ALA A 1133 13.51 -18.64 -37.73
N ARG A 1134 14.36 -18.39 -36.72
CA ARG A 1134 14.44 -19.22 -35.51
C ARG A 1134 13.12 -19.27 -34.75
N TRP A 1135 12.46 -18.11 -34.60
CA TRP A 1135 11.17 -17.99 -33.93
C TRP A 1135 10.10 -18.82 -34.63
N SER A 1136 9.97 -18.68 -35.96
CA SER A 1136 8.97 -19.39 -36.74
C SER A 1136 9.21 -20.90 -36.71
N HIS A 1137 10.48 -21.36 -36.78
CA HIS A 1137 10.81 -22.79 -36.63
C HIS A 1137 10.43 -23.32 -35.26
N ALA A 1138 10.92 -22.70 -34.18
CA ALA A 1138 10.68 -23.16 -32.82
C ALA A 1138 9.19 -23.13 -32.46
N SER A 1139 8.47 -22.08 -32.87
CA SER A 1139 7.04 -21.94 -32.65
C SER A 1139 6.22 -23.03 -33.35
N ARG A 1140 6.63 -23.47 -34.56
CA ARG A 1140 6.00 -24.62 -35.22
C ARG A 1140 6.25 -25.92 -34.47
N VAL A 1141 7.47 -26.15 -34.01
CA VAL A 1141 7.84 -27.37 -33.26
C VAL A 1141 7.06 -27.48 -31.95
N THR A 1142 6.84 -26.35 -31.26
CA THR A 1142 6.05 -26.33 -30.01
C THR A 1142 4.53 -26.29 -30.24
N GLY A 1143 4.07 -26.19 -31.49
CA GLY A 1143 2.65 -26.01 -31.83
C GLY A 1143 2.07 -24.71 -31.30
N GLY A 1144 2.90 -23.69 -31.09
CA GLY A 1144 2.48 -22.39 -30.56
C GLY A 1144 2.24 -22.34 -29.04
N SER A 1145 2.57 -23.38 -28.28
CA SER A 1145 2.27 -23.43 -26.83
C SER A 1145 2.71 -22.17 -26.07
N PRO A 1146 1.81 -21.49 -25.32
CA PRO A 1146 2.18 -20.35 -24.49
C PRO A 1146 2.95 -20.72 -23.21
N ASP A 1147 3.00 -22.00 -22.83
CA ASP A 1147 3.73 -22.45 -21.63
C ASP A 1147 5.25 -22.40 -21.81
N ILE A 1148 5.73 -22.22 -23.05
CA ILE A 1148 7.16 -22.10 -23.39
C ILE A 1148 7.47 -20.66 -23.82
N ALA A 1149 8.37 -20.01 -23.07
CA ALA A 1149 8.97 -18.76 -23.47
C ALA A 1149 10.18 -19.01 -24.37
N LEU A 1150 10.06 -18.61 -25.63
CA LEU A 1150 11.13 -18.72 -26.64
C LEU A 1150 11.92 -17.42 -26.73
N TYR A 1151 13.25 -17.51 -26.66
CA TYR A 1151 14.19 -16.40 -26.83
C TYR A 1151 15.06 -16.66 -28.05
N THR A 1152 14.74 -16.01 -29.18
CA THR A 1152 15.37 -16.26 -30.49
C THR A 1152 16.14 -15.06 -31.06
N GLY A 1153 16.18 -13.96 -30.30
CA GLY A 1153 16.91 -12.73 -30.66
C GLY A 1153 18.38 -12.99 -30.99
N ALA A 1154 19.00 -12.06 -31.72
CA ALA A 1154 20.43 -12.12 -31.98
C ALA A 1154 21.24 -12.12 -30.67
N VAL A 1155 22.46 -12.66 -30.71
CA VAL A 1155 23.35 -12.59 -29.54
C VAL A 1155 24.00 -11.20 -29.51
N THR A 1156 23.86 -10.48 -28.40
CA THR A 1156 24.36 -9.09 -28.30
C THR A 1156 25.30 -8.88 -27.12
N ALA A 1157 26.00 -7.74 -27.12
CA ALA A 1157 26.78 -7.32 -25.96
C ALA A 1157 25.92 -6.69 -24.83
N CYS A 1158 24.64 -6.40 -25.09
CA CYS A 1158 23.76 -5.72 -24.15
C CYS A 1158 23.34 -6.66 -23.00
N PRO A 1159 23.69 -6.34 -21.74
CA PRO A 1159 23.35 -7.18 -20.59
C PRO A 1159 21.85 -7.38 -20.42
N HIS A 1160 21.05 -6.36 -20.75
CA HIS A 1160 19.61 -6.38 -20.57
C HIS A 1160 18.91 -7.35 -21.51
N SER A 1161 19.49 -7.66 -22.67
CA SER A 1161 18.94 -8.69 -23.57
C SER A 1161 19.40 -10.11 -23.21
N GLU A 1162 20.61 -10.29 -22.68
CA GLU A 1162 21.21 -11.62 -22.49
C GLU A 1162 21.09 -12.18 -21.07
N LEU A 1163 20.96 -11.34 -20.04
CA LEU A 1163 20.73 -11.82 -18.65
C LEU A 1163 19.26 -12.14 -18.38
N LEU A 1164 18.31 -11.38 -18.94
CA LEU A 1164 16.87 -11.55 -18.69
C LEU A 1164 16.33 -12.96 -19.01
N PRO A 1165 16.77 -13.67 -20.07
CA PRO A 1165 16.32 -15.04 -20.31
C PRO A 1165 16.55 -15.98 -19.12
N PHE A 1166 17.58 -15.72 -18.30
CA PHE A 1166 17.97 -16.52 -17.14
C PHE A 1166 17.45 -16.00 -15.80
N LEU A 1167 16.65 -14.91 -15.82
CA LEU A 1167 16.16 -14.23 -14.64
C LEU A 1167 14.64 -13.98 -14.69
N ARG A 1168 13.99 -14.08 -13.54
CA ARG A 1168 12.59 -13.70 -13.31
C ARG A 1168 12.55 -12.47 -12.42
N GLU A 1169 11.88 -11.41 -12.88
CA GLU A 1169 11.64 -10.25 -12.03
C GLU A 1169 10.68 -10.61 -10.88
N GLN A 1170 10.93 -10.04 -9.71
CA GLN A 1170 10.04 -10.16 -8.55
C GLN A 1170 9.95 -8.83 -7.82
N ALA A 1171 8.73 -8.35 -7.60
CA ALA A 1171 8.46 -7.20 -6.75
C ALA A 1171 8.09 -7.68 -5.35
N VAL A 1172 8.73 -7.10 -4.34
CA VAL A 1172 8.56 -7.43 -2.91
C VAL A 1172 8.16 -6.16 -2.16
N ALA A 1173 6.92 -6.10 -1.68
CA ALA A 1173 6.42 -4.96 -0.90
C ALA A 1173 6.20 -5.37 0.56
N ILE A 1174 6.87 -4.68 1.48
CA ILE A 1174 6.84 -5.00 2.91
C ILE A 1174 6.45 -3.75 3.68
N THR A 1175 5.37 -3.82 4.45
CA THR A 1175 5.02 -2.79 5.43
C THR A 1175 6.18 -2.62 6.40
N ASN A 1176 6.79 -1.43 6.43
CA ASN A 1176 8.00 -1.11 7.18
C ASN A 1176 7.70 -0.33 8.47
N HIS A 1177 6.48 -0.49 8.99
CA HIS A 1177 6.03 0.14 10.21
C HIS A 1177 5.09 -0.77 11.02
N ARG A 1178 4.96 -0.47 12.31
CA ARG A 1178 3.93 -0.99 13.19
C ARG A 1178 3.13 0.18 13.76
N PHE A 1179 1.91 0.38 13.26
CA PHE A 1179 1.07 1.54 13.60
C PHE A 1179 1.79 2.90 13.43
N GLY A 1180 2.57 3.04 12.36
CA GLY A 1180 3.34 4.24 12.02
C GLY A 1180 4.73 4.32 12.67
N THR A 1181 5.04 3.46 13.65
CA THR A 1181 6.40 3.36 14.18
C THR A 1181 7.27 2.48 13.29
N PRO A 1182 8.48 2.94 12.87
CA PRO A 1182 9.35 2.16 12.00
C PRO A 1182 9.61 0.74 12.52
N LEU A 1183 9.47 -0.24 11.63
CA LEU A 1183 9.68 -1.66 11.91
C LEU A 1183 10.31 -2.33 10.69
N ASP A 1184 11.62 -2.58 10.74
CA ASP A 1184 12.28 -3.37 9.69
C ASP A 1184 12.15 -4.87 10.00
N LEU A 1185 11.06 -5.48 9.51
CA LEU A 1185 10.86 -6.92 9.63
C LEU A 1185 11.83 -7.73 8.74
N ALA A 1186 12.36 -7.09 7.69
CA ALA A 1186 13.19 -7.73 6.68
C ALA A 1186 14.70 -7.42 6.86
N GLU A 1187 15.09 -6.95 8.05
CA GLU A 1187 16.48 -6.62 8.37
C GLU A 1187 17.39 -7.84 8.10
N GLY A 1188 18.34 -7.69 7.19
CA GLY A 1188 19.27 -8.74 6.79
C GLY A 1188 18.71 -9.81 5.83
N LEU A 1189 17.45 -9.71 5.39
CA LEU A 1189 16.83 -10.65 4.43
C LEU A 1189 16.83 -10.14 2.99
N LEU A 1190 16.74 -8.82 2.80
CA LEU A 1190 16.63 -8.16 1.49
C LEU A 1190 17.66 -7.07 1.32
#